data_AF-A0A1I2VMN5-F1
#
_entry.id   AF-A0A1I2VMN5-F1
#
_cell.length_a   1.000
_cell.length_b   1.000
_cell.length_c   1.000
_cell.angle_alpha   90.00
_cell.angle_beta   90.00
_cell.angle_gamma   90.00
#
_symmetry.space_group_name_H-M   'P 1'
#
loop_
_entity.id
_entity.type
_entity.pdbx_description
1 polymer ?
#
loop_
_entity_poly.entity_id
_entity_poly.type
_entity_poly.pdbx_seq_one_letter_code
_entity_poly.pdbx_strand_id
1 'polypeptide(L)'
;MRVILSMLVVIALGLYSLPYLIRDQVVIWLKGQGAEHVSFEKVDIHWLSGSVELIELKADSEGVPPMRVGHLKVTLDYPSLFEKRILINEVILSDVASGLYQQGDDLWLGPVNLSQFNTTEPSVKEPESPPSEWRVGIANVRLHHINWALNLPQHQQQIVIDNAGLNSLYQWDETASTQVTLNGLLNGSKIELNSAAVPLPEQKTSTIKLVLDRFPLESVAKAWVPQLKGFLTTNLELKLDLTGGSGQLLHSGSFSLDEFSWKDKQINVSDKHLEWSGKGAVKLAESSLQNVSLEGAIQSSGLKLEQGKQLALLMSQFSWQGGVDLGFDGSALSSIKGPQKLSIKNLDFSQADQRISAASVSQQGPLNLSFTENLPKQLNSQLMLNIDTLGLKNPQIDLAAAQLSLVSPLKISWKGAELAGITAAPAITLQKLQLSQDGRLAVALDSADMAAVLANMSVSQPVIEKVRLKTSALSVSTLKEPLQLLELGSIGLVNGLYSTKKISAAQLTFTGLKANYKQGQQPMSTIGELQLKGLLLTDLNRLVVDDVRIKDTQTYVSVTNKQGIKEIERLTLALATLGEGTPGQGKENNAKTTTTTTTTTKAENQEAAFSVRVGQLLMTSKNIINIEDYSVKPAFKSVLDIQELTVEKVDSAKAELSPFKLQATINTHAKLTASGKMNLLGGTRNGNWKLDIKNAELPVVSPYAGKYVGYFLQSGQMDFSSSGTLKEGVLAGKNRIKLNRLEVQPAQTQATDEFNSKLSMPLGTAISVLQDSDDNIKLDLPVEGSLDDPQFGYQDIVNRLATKGLKKAAFSFLTKALQPYGALISIASTAIDANKSGAFITLAPVNFTAGTSTVAADMSGYLGKIAEMMSSRKALRLNICGNAVKDDRIALSALLEKENKAKAKPLPPAELEVLMLERLQGLAVARGAQVTSLLLEKGVAKDRLFSCFPVPNLKSDELKPGVVLAL
;
A
#
# COMPACT_ATOMS: atom_id res chain seq x y z
N MET A 1 82.61 -30.58 -73.22
CA MET A 1 82.91 -29.24 -72.65
C MET A 1 82.22 -28.09 -73.38
N ARG A 2 82.37 -27.94 -74.72
CA ARG A 2 81.70 -26.86 -75.49
C ARG A 2 80.18 -26.81 -75.39
N VAL A 3 79.49 -27.96 -75.42
CA VAL A 3 78.02 -28.04 -75.30
C VAL A 3 77.51 -27.57 -73.93
N ILE A 4 78.24 -27.90 -72.87
CA ILE A 4 77.92 -27.47 -71.49
C ILE A 4 78.15 -25.96 -71.34
N LEU A 5 79.21 -25.42 -71.95
CA LEU A 5 79.50 -23.98 -71.93
C LEU A 5 78.44 -23.17 -72.71
N SER A 6 78.04 -23.63 -73.89
CA SER A 6 76.97 -22.99 -74.66
C SER A 6 75.62 -23.08 -73.94
N MET A 7 75.33 -24.20 -73.26
CA MET A 7 74.12 -24.36 -72.48
C MET A 7 74.10 -23.44 -71.25
N LEU A 8 75.22 -23.30 -70.54
CA LEU A 8 75.38 -22.36 -69.42
C LEU A 8 75.25 -20.90 -69.86
N VAL A 9 75.81 -20.53 -71.02
CA VAL A 9 75.68 -19.17 -71.57
C VAL A 9 74.24 -18.88 -72.00
N VAL A 10 73.54 -19.83 -72.64
CA VAL A 10 72.12 -19.68 -73.01
C VAL A 10 71.23 -19.60 -71.76
N ILE A 11 71.50 -20.41 -70.73
CA ILE A 11 70.79 -20.34 -69.44
C ILE A 11 71.07 -19.00 -68.75
N ALA A 12 72.33 -18.53 -68.71
CA ALA A 12 72.68 -17.26 -68.11
C ALA A 12 72.06 -16.06 -68.84
N LEU A 13 72.07 -16.06 -70.18
CA LEU A 13 71.36 -15.08 -71.01
C LEU A 13 69.85 -15.14 -70.79
N GLY A 14 69.29 -16.35 -70.72
CA GLY A 14 67.87 -16.58 -70.40
C GLY A 14 67.50 -15.99 -69.04
N LEU A 15 68.22 -16.35 -67.97
CA LEU A 15 68.01 -15.85 -66.61
C LEU A 15 68.24 -14.33 -66.48
N TYR A 16 69.16 -13.75 -67.26
CA TYR A 16 69.39 -12.30 -67.31
C TYR A 16 68.27 -11.55 -68.05
N SER A 17 67.76 -12.10 -69.15
CA SER A 17 66.69 -11.48 -69.94
C SER A 17 65.29 -11.66 -69.35
N LEU A 18 65.09 -12.69 -68.54
CA LEU A 18 63.78 -13.07 -68.00
C LEU A 18 63.08 -11.94 -67.21
N PRO A 19 63.73 -11.18 -66.30
CA PRO A 19 63.03 -10.12 -65.56
C PRO A 19 62.47 -9.02 -66.47
N TYR A 20 63.17 -8.68 -67.55
CA TYR A 20 62.68 -7.73 -68.55
C TYR A 20 61.48 -8.29 -69.33
N LEU A 21 61.54 -9.57 -69.72
CA LEU A 21 60.43 -10.24 -70.38
C LEU A 21 59.20 -10.30 -69.48
N ILE A 22 59.37 -10.61 -68.19
CA ILE A 22 58.29 -10.61 -67.20
C ILE A 22 57.68 -9.22 -67.07
N ARG A 23 58.51 -8.18 -66.89
CA ARG A 23 58.06 -6.79 -66.79
C ARG A 23 57.21 -6.40 -68.01
N ASP A 24 57.73 -6.63 -69.21
CA ASP A 24 57.05 -6.25 -70.45
C ASP A 24 55.78 -7.09 -70.67
N GLN A 25 55.80 -8.39 -70.35
CA GLN A 25 54.63 -9.25 -70.45
C GLN A 25 53.53 -8.85 -69.46
N VAL A 26 53.87 -8.43 -68.25
CA VAL A 26 52.91 -7.89 -67.28
C VAL A 26 52.28 -6.59 -67.78
N VAL A 27 53.08 -5.68 -68.36
CA VAL A 27 52.57 -4.45 -68.98
C VAL A 27 51.62 -4.74 -70.14
N ILE A 28 52.01 -5.64 -71.05
CA ILE A 28 51.18 -6.07 -72.19
C ILE A 28 49.88 -6.71 -71.69
N TRP A 29 49.98 -7.60 -70.70
CA TRP A 29 48.83 -8.28 -70.13
C TRP A 29 47.87 -7.29 -69.49
N LEU A 30 48.33 -6.37 -68.64
CA LEU A 30 47.49 -5.36 -67.99
C LEU A 30 46.80 -4.43 -69.01
N LYS A 31 47.50 -4.00 -70.06
CA LYS A 31 46.89 -3.25 -71.17
C LYS A 31 45.80 -4.05 -71.88
N GLY A 32 46.06 -5.33 -72.11
CA GLY A 32 45.08 -6.27 -72.68
C GLY A 32 43.88 -6.54 -71.77
N GLN A 33 44.00 -6.28 -70.46
CA GLN A 33 42.91 -6.40 -69.49
C GLN A 33 42.13 -5.10 -69.25
N GLY A 34 42.46 -4.01 -69.97
CA GLY A 34 41.71 -2.75 -69.93
C GLY A 34 42.42 -1.56 -69.28
N ALA A 35 43.70 -1.68 -68.87
CA ALA A 35 44.45 -0.54 -68.34
C ALA A 35 45.01 0.36 -69.46
N GLU A 36 44.79 1.68 -69.37
CA GLU A 36 45.21 2.67 -70.38
C GLU A 36 46.67 3.07 -70.20
N HIS A 37 47.05 3.48 -68.98
CA HIS A 37 48.45 3.75 -68.64
C HIS A 37 48.96 2.70 -67.68
N VAL A 38 49.96 1.94 -68.13
CA VAL A 38 50.65 0.94 -67.32
C VAL A 38 52.13 1.27 -67.32
N SER A 39 52.70 1.40 -66.13
CA SER A 39 54.14 1.50 -65.92
C SER A 39 54.57 0.45 -64.91
N PHE A 40 55.72 -0.16 -65.20
CA PHE A 40 56.34 -1.14 -64.34
C PHE A 40 57.83 -0.83 -64.34
N GLU A 41 58.36 -0.29 -63.24
CA GLU A 41 59.76 0.17 -63.18
C GLU A 41 60.74 -0.98 -63.41
N LYS A 42 60.70 -2.00 -62.55
CA LYS A 42 61.56 -3.20 -62.68
C LYS A 42 61.07 -4.39 -61.88
N VAL A 43 61.48 -5.57 -62.34
CA VAL A 43 61.48 -6.84 -61.61
C VAL A 43 62.92 -7.23 -61.38
N ASP A 44 63.31 -7.48 -60.14
CA ASP A 44 64.62 -8.01 -59.78
C ASP A 44 64.47 -9.45 -59.29
N ILE A 45 65.15 -10.39 -59.97
CA ILE A 45 65.19 -11.80 -59.56
C ILE A 45 66.60 -12.14 -59.10
N HIS A 46 66.76 -12.34 -57.79
CA HIS A 46 68.00 -12.77 -57.19
C HIS A 46 68.06 -14.31 -57.15
N TRP A 47 68.44 -14.90 -58.30
CA TRP A 47 68.43 -16.34 -58.52
C TRP A 47 69.19 -17.17 -57.47
N LEU A 48 70.23 -16.63 -56.84
CA LEU A 48 71.03 -17.32 -55.82
C LEU A 48 70.42 -17.23 -54.41
N SER A 49 69.77 -16.12 -54.07
CA SER A 49 69.15 -15.92 -52.76
C SER A 49 67.67 -16.28 -52.72
N GLY A 50 67.05 -16.57 -53.87
CA GLY A 50 65.64 -16.93 -53.97
C GLY A 50 64.68 -15.75 -53.76
N SER A 51 65.17 -14.51 -53.85
CA SER A 51 64.35 -13.30 -53.71
C SER A 51 63.86 -12.80 -55.07
N VAL A 52 62.55 -12.55 -55.19
CA VAL A 52 61.92 -11.85 -56.31
C VAL A 52 61.35 -10.53 -55.79
N GLU A 53 61.74 -9.43 -56.39
CA GLU A 53 61.31 -8.08 -56.04
C GLU A 53 60.64 -7.41 -57.24
N LEU A 54 59.48 -6.80 -56.99
CA LEU A 54 58.72 -5.98 -57.91
C LEU A 54 58.73 -4.56 -57.34
N ILE A 55 59.19 -3.61 -58.14
CA ILE A 55 59.31 -2.19 -57.75
C ILE A 55 58.46 -1.36 -58.69
N GLU A 56 57.63 -0.51 -58.11
CA GLU A 56 56.67 0.40 -58.74
C GLU A 56 55.92 -0.18 -59.95
N LEU A 57 54.84 -0.91 -59.68
CA LEU A 57 53.80 -1.22 -60.66
C LEU A 57 52.66 -0.22 -60.51
N LYS A 58 52.29 0.46 -61.59
CA LYS A 58 51.14 1.38 -61.66
C LYS A 58 50.33 1.06 -62.90
N ALA A 59 49.02 0.93 -62.74
CA ALA A 59 48.07 0.77 -63.83
C ALA A 59 46.85 1.66 -63.54
N ASP A 60 46.47 2.50 -64.49
CA ASP A 60 45.30 3.36 -64.40
C ASP A 60 44.45 3.27 -65.69
N SER A 61 43.19 3.69 -65.55
CA SER A 61 42.24 3.81 -66.65
C SER A 61 41.15 4.79 -66.23
N GLU A 62 40.61 5.55 -67.18
CA GLU A 62 39.53 6.50 -66.88
C GLU A 62 38.29 5.77 -66.32
N GLY A 63 37.70 6.30 -65.25
CA GLY A 63 36.46 5.77 -64.66
C GLY A 63 36.60 4.61 -63.65
N VAL A 64 37.79 4.05 -63.43
CA VAL A 64 38.04 2.98 -62.43
C VAL A 64 39.22 3.34 -61.50
N PRO A 65 39.26 2.83 -60.25
CA PRO A 65 40.35 3.12 -59.32
C PRO A 65 41.70 2.62 -59.87
N PRO A 66 42.80 3.38 -59.68
CA PRO A 66 44.12 2.93 -60.11
C PRO A 66 44.58 1.72 -59.28
N MET A 67 45.41 0.88 -59.89
CA MET A 67 46.17 -0.17 -59.20
C MET A 67 47.61 0.30 -59.08
N ARG A 68 48.09 0.45 -57.85
CA ARG A 68 49.48 0.75 -57.53
C ARG A 68 50.02 -0.29 -56.56
N VAL A 69 51.20 -0.80 -56.83
CA VAL A 69 52.02 -1.60 -55.91
C VAL A 69 53.42 -0.96 -55.89
N GLY A 70 53.76 -0.29 -54.80
CA GLY A 70 55.07 0.37 -54.69
C GLY A 70 56.23 -0.61 -54.57
N HIS A 71 56.07 -1.63 -53.72
CA HIS A 71 57.07 -2.66 -53.52
C HIS A 71 56.42 -3.99 -53.15
N LEU A 72 56.77 -5.06 -53.86
CA LEU A 72 56.46 -6.45 -53.49
C LEU A 72 57.76 -7.25 -53.50
N LYS A 73 58.11 -7.86 -52.38
CA LYS A 73 59.25 -8.78 -52.25
C LYS A 73 58.75 -10.13 -51.79
N VAL A 74 59.22 -11.21 -52.41
CA VAL A 74 58.99 -12.59 -51.97
C VAL A 74 60.33 -13.32 -51.95
N THR A 75 60.71 -13.85 -50.79
CA THR A 75 61.95 -14.62 -50.62
C THR A 75 61.64 -16.07 -50.31
N LEU A 76 62.10 -16.99 -51.16
CA LEU A 76 62.00 -18.44 -50.96
C LEU A 76 63.30 -18.98 -50.37
N ASP A 77 63.19 -19.86 -49.37
CA ASP A 77 64.34 -20.59 -48.83
C ASP A 77 64.60 -21.87 -49.64
N TYR A 78 65.61 -21.83 -50.50
CA TYR A 78 65.98 -22.99 -51.32
C TYR A 78 66.48 -24.21 -50.53
N PRO A 79 67.28 -24.07 -49.44
CA PRO A 79 67.68 -25.21 -48.62
C PRO A 79 66.48 -26.06 -48.15
N SER A 80 65.38 -25.42 -47.76
CA SER A 80 64.14 -26.10 -47.34
C SER A 80 63.53 -27.00 -48.44
N LEU A 81 63.73 -26.68 -49.73
CA LEU A 81 63.19 -27.50 -50.81
C LEU A 81 63.79 -28.93 -50.82
N PHE A 82 65.04 -29.10 -50.37
CA PHE A 82 65.67 -30.42 -50.25
C PHE A 82 65.04 -31.28 -49.15
N GLU A 83 64.38 -30.65 -48.18
CA GLU A 83 63.61 -31.31 -47.12
C GLU A 83 62.13 -31.50 -47.49
N LYS A 84 61.76 -31.28 -48.77
CA LYS A 84 60.37 -31.24 -49.25
C LYS A 84 59.54 -30.18 -48.53
N ARG A 85 60.15 -29.03 -48.21
CA ARG A 85 59.47 -27.88 -47.60
C ARG A 85 59.53 -26.67 -48.51
N ILE A 86 58.37 -26.07 -48.78
CA ILE A 86 58.28 -24.76 -49.42
C ILE A 86 58.22 -23.72 -48.30
N LEU A 87 59.37 -23.12 -47.96
CA LEU A 87 59.46 -22.07 -46.96
C LEU A 87 59.60 -20.70 -47.63
N ILE A 88 58.59 -19.86 -47.47
CA ILE A 88 58.65 -18.45 -47.83
C ILE A 88 59.21 -17.71 -46.61
N ASN A 89 60.46 -17.25 -46.70
CA ASN A 89 61.15 -16.59 -45.60
C ASN A 89 60.60 -15.18 -45.34
N GLU A 90 60.25 -14.46 -46.40
CA GLU A 90 59.77 -13.08 -46.29
C GLU A 90 58.82 -12.73 -47.45
N VAL A 91 57.70 -12.09 -47.12
CA VAL A 91 56.82 -11.37 -48.06
C VAL A 91 56.68 -9.93 -47.58
N ILE A 92 57.15 -8.95 -48.35
CA ILE A 92 56.92 -7.52 -48.07
C ILE A 92 56.00 -6.98 -49.14
N LEU A 93 54.93 -6.32 -48.75
CA LEU A 93 54.05 -5.57 -49.65
C LEU A 93 53.88 -4.16 -49.10
N SER A 94 54.21 -3.14 -49.90
CA SER A 94 54.19 -1.75 -49.44
C SER A 94 53.66 -0.77 -50.47
N ASP A 95 53.02 0.29 -49.97
CA ASP A 95 52.46 1.41 -50.74
C ASP A 95 51.47 0.93 -51.82
N VAL A 96 50.55 0.07 -51.43
CA VAL A 96 49.50 -0.47 -52.30
C VAL A 96 48.30 0.45 -52.28
N ALA A 97 47.81 0.84 -53.44
CA ALA A 97 46.52 1.50 -53.61
C ALA A 97 45.73 0.78 -54.69
N SER A 98 44.61 0.16 -54.32
CA SER A 98 43.73 -0.52 -55.27
C SER A 98 42.35 -0.75 -54.65
N GLY A 99 41.52 -1.54 -55.31
CA GLY A 99 40.22 -1.87 -54.78
C GLY A 99 39.40 -2.72 -55.72
N LEU A 100 38.32 -3.29 -55.17
CA LEU A 100 37.27 -3.95 -55.93
C LEU A 100 36.14 -2.95 -56.18
N TYR A 101 35.74 -2.80 -57.44
CA TYR A 101 34.68 -1.88 -57.84
C TYR A 101 33.72 -2.61 -58.79
N GLN A 102 32.42 -2.48 -58.58
CA GLN A 102 31.43 -3.04 -59.49
C GLN A 102 30.69 -1.92 -60.22
N GLN A 103 30.67 -2.01 -61.55
CA GLN A 103 29.98 -1.09 -62.45
C GLN A 103 29.10 -1.89 -63.40
N GLY A 104 27.78 -1.81 -63.23
CA GLY A 104 26.86 -2.72 -63.92
C GLY A 104 27.07 -4.17 -63.45
N ASP A 105 27.23 -5.09 -64.41
CA ASP A 105 27.51 -6.52 -64.15
C ASP A 105 29.02 -6.84 -64.08
N ASP A 106 29.88 -5.86 -64.39
CA ASP A 106 31.32 -6.03 -64.39
C ASP A 106 31.93 -5.75 -63.01
N LEU A 107 32.72 -6.70 -62.52
CA LEU A 107 33.53 -6.57 -61.30
C LEU A 107 34.96 -6.24 -61.69
N TRP A 108 35.53 -5.19 -61.14
CA TRP A 108 36.86 -4.69 -61.46
C TRP A 108 37.78 -4.78 -60.24
N LEU A 109 39.03 -5.18 -60.44
CA LEU A 109 40.12 -5.08 -59.48
C LEU A 109 41.13 -4.03 -59.99
N GLY A 110 41.06 -2.82 -59.45
CA GLY A 110 41.68 -1.65 -60.09
C GLY A 110 41.20 -1.52 -61.54
N PRO A 111 42.11 -1.48 -62.55
CA PRO A 111 41.74 -1.45 -63.96
C PRO A 111 41.51 -2.83 -64.60
N VAL A 112 41.54 -3.94 -63.85
CA VAL A 112 41.36 -5.31 -64.40
C VAL A 112 39.91 -5.75 -64.27
N ASN A 113 39.21 -6.02 -65.37
CA ASN A 113 37.87 -6.61 -65.32
C ASN A 113 37.98 -8.10 -64.91
N LEU A 114 37.40 -8.48 -63.78
CA LEU A 114 37.36 -9.85 -63.28
C LEU A 114 36.24 -10.69 -63.92
N SER A 115 35.15 -10.06 -64.38
CA SER A 115 33.99 -10.74 -64.97
C SER A 115 34.32 -11.46 -66.28
N GLN A 116 35.37 -11.05 -66.99
CA GLN A 116 35.84 -11.74 -68.21
C GLN A 116 36.48 -13.11 -67.94
N PHE A 117 36.83 -13.42 -66.68
CA PHE A 117 37.41 -14.71 -66.29
C PHE A 117 36.36 -15.76 -65.87
N ASN A 118 35.06 -15.45 -65.95
CA ASN A 118 33.99 -16.42 -65.73
C ASN A 118 34.00 -17.48 -66.85
N THR A 119 34.86 -18.48 -66.66
CA THR A 119 34.86 -19.73 -67.43
C THR A 119 34.20 -20.79 -66.56
N THR A 120 33.21 -21.46 -67.16
CA THR A 120 32.44 -22.57 -66.58
C THR A 120 33.36 -23.55 -65.86
N GLU A 121 33.17 -23.75 -64.56
CA GLU A 121 34.01 -24.64 -63.74
C GLU A 121 34.13 -26.04 -64.39
N PRO A 122 35.33 -26.54 -64.68
CA PRO A 122 35.52 -27.98 -64.72
C PRO A 122 35.37 -28.46 -63.28
N SER A 123 34.39 -29.33 -63.03
CA SER A 123 34.23 -30.01 -61.75
C SER A 123 35.58 -30.62 -61.37
N VAL A 124 36.26 -30.05 -60.38
CA VAL A 124 37.50 -30.60 -59.84
C VAL A 124 37.11 -31.91 -59.18
N LYS A 125 37.30 -33.03 -59.89
CA LYS A 125 37.22 -34.36 -59.28
C LYS A 125 38.29 -34.42 -58.20
N GLU A 126 37.88 -34.87 -57.01
CA GLU A 126 38.79 -35.16 -55.90
C GLU A 126 39.98 -35.99 -56.42
N PRO A 127 41.23 -35.57 -56.17
CA PRO A 127 42.39 -36.30 -56.65
C PRO A 127 42.49 -37.63 -55.89
N GLU A 128 42.52 -38.75 -56.62
CA GLU A 128 42.67 -40.12 -56.07
C GLU A 128 44.08 -40.43 -55.53
N SER A 129 45.00 -39.46 -55.54
CA SER A 129 46.40 -39.62 -55.12
C SER A 129 46.63 -39.35 -53.63
N PRO A 130 47.57 -40.06 -52.97
CA PRO A 130 47.88 -39.85 -51.55
C PRO A 130 48.37 -38.42 -51.28
N PRO A 131 48.18 -37.90 -50.06
CA PRO A 131 48.58 -36.53 -49.70
C PRO A 131 50.06 -36.31 -49.98
N SER A 132 50.37 -35.17 -50.60
CA SER A 132 51.75 -34.76 -50.91
C SER A 132 52.61 -34.73 -49.65
N GLU A 133 53.83 -35.24 -49.74
CA GLU A 133 54.83 -35.12 -48.66
C GLU A 133 55.36 -33.68 -48.50
N TRP A 134 55.06 -32.80 -49.46
CA TRP A 134 55.48 -31.41 -49.41
C TRP A 134 54.72 -30.63 -48.34
N ARG A 135 55.45 -29.90 -47.50
CA ARG A 135 54.87 -29.00 -46.50
C ARG A 135 55.17 -27.55 -46.84
N VAL A 136 54.27 -26.64 -46.47
CA VAL A 136 54.38 -25.20 -46.75
C VAL A 136 54.53 -24.42 -45.45
N GLY A 137 55.34 -23.35 -45.47
CA GLY A 137 55.47 -22.44 -44.35
C GLY A 137 55.87 -21.03 -44.79
N ILE A 138 55.53 -20.06 -43.95
CA ILE A 138 55.74 -18.63 -44.16
C ILE A 138 56.31 -18.05 -42.86
N ALA A 139 57.53 -17.53 -42.90
CA ALA A 139 58.21 -17.01 -41.71
C ALA A 139 57.78 -15.57 -41.38
N ASN A 140 57.66 -14.71 -42.38
CA ASN A 140 57.33 -13.29 -42.20
C ASN A 140 56.52 -12.74 -43.38
N VAL A 141 55.37 -12.12 -43.11
CA VAL A 141 54.64 -11.26 -44.04
C VAL A 141 54.54 -9.89 -43.41
N ARG A 142 54.84 -8.83 -44.16
CA ARG A 142 54.71 -7.44 -43.75
C ARG A 142 53.96 -6.65 -44.80
N LEU A 143 52.88 -6.02 -44.36
CA LEU A 143 52.10 -5.07 -45.14
C LEU A 143 52.31 -3.68 -44.54
N HIS A 144 52.69 -2.70 -45.36
CA HIS A 144 52.90 -1.31 -44.95
C HIS A 144 52.18 -0.35 -45.90
N HIS A 145 51.39 0.59 -45.36
CA HIS A 145 50.63 1.57 -46.14
C HIS A 145 49.78 0.94 -47.27
N ILE A 146 48.81 0.09 -46.91
CA ILE A 146 47.85 -0.48 -47.86
C ILE A 146 46.57 0.35 -47.82
N ASN A 147 46.14 0.89 -48.95
CA ASN A 147 44.85 1.53 -49.11
C ASN A 147 44.00 0.70 -50.08
N TRP A 148 42.96 0.07 -49.54
CA TRP A 148 42.08 -0.82 -50.28
C TRP A 148 40.63 -0.35 -50.20
N ALA A 149 40.01 -0.12 -51.36
CA ALA A 149 38.60 0.22 -51.44
C ALA A 149 37.76 -0.98 -51.91
N LEU A 150 36.60 -1.20 -51.29
CA LEU A 150 35.57 -2.09 -51.78
C LEU A 150 34.35 -1.24 -52.08
N ASN A 151 33.97 -1.12 -53.35
CA ASN A 151 32.84 -0.30 -53.79
C ASN A 151 31.89 -1.16 -54.65
N LEU A 152 30.97 -1.84 -53.96
CA LEU A 152 29.89 -2.64 -54.54
C LEU A 152 28.54 -1.95 -54.28
N PRO A 153 27.49 -2.19 -55.08
CA PRO A 153 26.21 -1.48 -54.99
C PRO A 153 25.55 -1.47 -53.59
N GLN A 154 25.78 -2.51 -52.78
CA GLN A 154 25.23 -2.63 -51.42
C GLN A 154 26.29 -2.52 -50.31
N HIS A 155 27.58 -2.46 -50.66
CA HIS A 155 28.69 -2.53 -49.73
C HIS A 155 29.82 -1.60 -50.17
N GLN A 156 29.98 -0.51 -49.43
CA GLN A 156 31.11 0.41 -49.58
C GLN A 156 31.96 0.34 -48.31
N GLN A 157 33.22 -0.05 -48.47
CA GLN A 157 34.18 -0.11 -47.37
C GLN A 157 35.53 0.42 -47.84
N GLN A 158 36.23 1.11 -46.95
CA GLN A 158 37.59 1.56 -47.16
C GLN A 158 38.46 1.03 -46.02
N ILE A 159 39.52 0.31 -46.39
CA ILE A 159 40.50 -0.26 -45.47
C ILE A 159 41.81 0.47 -45.71
N VAL A 160 42.33 1.11 -44.68
CA VAL A 160 43.67 1.69 -44.65
C VAL A 160 44.47 0.90 -43.63
N ILE A 161 45.45 0.13 -44.07
CA ILE A 161 46.36 -0.61 -43.20
C ILE A 161 47.65 0.21 -43.10
N ASP A 162 47.93 0.73 -41.91
CA ASP A 162 49.22 1.37 -41.64
C ASP A 162 50.30 0.30 -41.60
N ASN A 163 50.05 -0.75 -40.80
CA ASN A 163 50.94 -1.89 -40.65
C ASN A 163 50.11 -3.16 -40.41
N ALA A 164 50.41 -4.24 -41.12
CA ALA A 164 49.95 -5.58 -40.76
C ALA A 164 51.07 -6.61 -40.93
N GLY A 165 50.98 -7.70 -40.19
CA GLY A 165 52.00 -8.72 -40.19
C GLY A 165 51.48 -10.11 -39.86
N LEU A 166 52.13 -11.11 -40.45
CA LEU A 166 51.99 -12.52 -40.12
C LEU A 166 53.39 -13.07 -39.85
N ASN A 167 53.64 -13.61 -38.66
CA ASN A 167 54.93 -14.20 -38.31
C ASN A 167 54.76 -15.69 -37.97
N SER A 168 55.70 -16.53 -38.42
CA SER A 168 55.85 -17.94 -38.00
C SER A 168 54.62 -18.83 -38.24
N LEU A 169 54.22 -19.01 -39.50
CA LEU A 169 53.18 -19.96 -39.91
C LEU A 169 53.82 -21.17 -40.62
N TYR A 170 54.01 -22.29 -39.91
CA TYR A 170 54.72 -23.46 -40.45
C TYR A 170 53.88 -24.74 -40.33
N GLN A 171 53.83 -25.58 -41.35
CA GLN A 171 53.17 -26.90 -41.27
C GLN A 171 54.03 -28.01 -40.61
N TRP A 172 55.29 -27.72 -40.28
CA TRP A 172 56.22 -28.71 -39.71
C TRP A 172 56.65 -28.42 -38.28
N ASP A 173 56.45 -27.19 -37.79
CA ASP A 173 56.71 -26.81 -36.41
C ASP A 173 55.38 -26.55 -35.72
N GLU A 174 54.92 -27.56 -34.99
CA GLU A 174 53.64 -27.49 -34.31
C GLU A 174 53.69 -26.51 -33.13
N THR A 175 54.86 -26.30 -32.52
CA THR A 175 55.02 -25.46 -31.32
C THR A 175 55.21 -23.97 -31.63
N ALA A 176 55.40 -23.62 -32.91
CA ALA A 176 55.59 -22.24 -33.33
C ALA A 176 54.35 -21.38 -33.02
N SER A 177 54.59 -20.23 -32.36
CA SER A 177 53.56 -19.22 -32.13
C SER A 177 53.39 -18.36 -33.38
N THR A 178 52.32 -18.60 -34.13
CA THR A 178 51.89 -17.73 -35.23
C THR A 178 51.33 -16.42 -34.68
N GLN A 179 51.90 -15.29 -35.10
CA GLN A 179 51.42 -13.96 -34.70
C GLN A 179 50.75 -13.26 -35.87
N VAL A 180 49.59 -12.66 -35.64
CA VAL A 180 48.92 -11.77 -36.60
C VAL A 180 48.72 -10.41 -35.96
N THR A 181 49.25 -9.37 -36.59
CA THR A 181 49.10 -7.98 -36.16
C THR A 181 48.45 -7.17 -37.28
N LEU A 182 47.54 -6.25 -36.93
CA LEU A 182 46.91 -5.31 -37.85
C LEU A 182 46.69 -4.00 -37.10
N ASN A 183 47.13 -2.89 -37.68
CA ASN A 183 46.85 -1.54 -37.23
C ASN A 183 46.46 -0.69 -38.44
N GLY A 184 45.34 0.01 -38.34
CA GLY A 184 44.84 0.85 -39.41
C GLY A 184 43.46 1.42 -39.15
N LEU A 185 42.80 1.82 -40.23
CA LEU A 185 41.46 2.39 -40.25
C LEU A 185 40.54 1.53 -41.12
N LEU A 186 39.34 1.24 -40.63
CA LEU A 186 38.23 0.69 -41.41
C LEU A 186 37.11 1.71 -41.42
N ASN A 187 36.77 2.24 -42.59
CA ASN A 187 35.81 3.32 -42.80
C ASN A 187 36.11 4.57 -41.95
N GLY A 188 37.39 4.87 -41.75
CA GLY A 188 37.85 6.02 -40.94
C GLY A 188 37.94 5.77 -39.44
N SER A 189 37.47 4.61 -38.95
CA SER A 189 37.57 4.24 -37.52
C SER A 189 38.77 3.34 -37.25
N LYS A 190 39.46 3.57 -36.12
CA LYS A 190 40.65 2.81 -35.75
C LYS A 190 40.31 1.34 -35.47
N ILE A 191 41.11 0.44 -36.04
CA ILE A 191 41.14 -0.99 -35.74
C ILE A 191 42.57 -1.42 -35.42
N GLU A 192 42.74 -2.06 -34.26
CA GLU A 192 43.99 -2.67 -33.86
C GLU A 192 43.72 -4.11 -33.41
N LEU A 193 44.38 -5.07 -34.05
CA LEU A 193 44.29 -6.50 -33.75
C LEU A 193 45.71 -7.02 -33.52
N ASN A 194 45.94 -7.60 -32.35
CA ASN A 194 47.18 -8.29 -32.04
C ASN A 194 46.84 -9.70 -31.58
N SER A 195 47.38 -10.71 -32.25
CA SER A 195 47.13 -12.10 -31.88
C SER A 195 48.40 -12.94 -31.88
N ALA A 196 48.40 -13.98 -31.04
CA ALA A 196 49.43 -15.00 -30.97
C ALA A 196 48.77 -16.34 -30.73
N ALA A 197 48.99 -17.32 -31.60
CA ALA A 197 48.36 -18.63 -31.53
C ALA A 197 49.33 -19.76 -31.84
N VAL A 198 49.13 -20.91 -31.21
CA VAL A 198 49.83 -22.17 -31.46
C VAL A 198 48.77 -23.18 -31.90
N PRO A 199 48.41 -23.25 -33.20
CA PRO A 199 47.17 -23.91 -33.65
C PRO A 199 47.29 -25.41 -33.96
N LEU A 200 48.51 -25.92 -34.10
CA LEU A 200 48.80 -27.27 -34.60
C LEU A 200 48.85 -28.39 -33.53
N PRO A 201 49.45 -28.20 -32.33
CA PRO A 201 49.58 -29.27 -31.35
C PRO A 201 48.21 -29.68 -30.79
N GLU A 202 48.20 -30.81 -30.07
CA GLU A 202 47.01 -31.26 -29.32
C GLU A 202 46.57 -30.20 -28.29
N GLN A 203 47.53 -29.49 -27.67
CA GLN A 203 47.28 -28.28 -26.90
C GLN A 203 47.35 -27.04 -27.78
N LYS A 204 46.20 -26.40 -28.01
CA LYS A 204 46.00 -25.18 -28.77
C LYS A 204 45.85 -24.00 -27.82
N THR A 205 46.77 -23.04 -27.92
CA THR A 205 46.68 -21.77 -27.19
C THR A 205 46.52 -20.61 -28.16
N SER A 206 45.69 -19.63 -27.85
CA SER A 206 45.55 -18.41 -28.66
C SER A 206 45.28 -17.21 -27.77
N THR A 207 45.92 -16.07 -28.01
CA THR A 207 45.57 -14.78 -27.41
C THR A 207 45.20 -13.81 -28.52
N ILE A 208 44.08 -13.12 -28.39
CA ILE A 208 43.61 -12.10 -29.33
C ILE A 208 43.33 -10.83 -28.53
N LYS A 209 43.96 -9.72 -28.89
CA LYS A 209 43.68 -8.37 -28.39
C LYS A 209 43.06 -7.56 -29.51
N LEU A 210 41.87 -7.04 -29.28
CA LEU A 210 41.12 -6.21 -30.22
C LEU A 210 40.83 -4.85 -29.60
N VAL A 211 41.27 -3.79 -30.28
CA VAL A 211 40.93 -2.41 -29.93
C VAL A 211 40.17 -1.79 -31.10
N LEU A 212 39.01 -1.22 -30.80
CA LEU A 212 38.20 -0.45 -31.74
C LEU A 212 37.94 0.91 -31.11
N ASP A 213 38.00 1.98 -31.91
CA ASP A 213 37.65 3.34 -31.47
C ASP A 213 36.51 3.89 -32.32
N ARG A 214 35.36 4.14 -31.69
CA ARG A 214 34.13 4.63 -32.32
C ARG A 214 33.81 3.98 -33.67
N PHE A 215 33.83 2.65 -33.71
CA PHE A 215 33.59 1.87 -34.92
C PHE A 215 32.10 1.87 -35.30
N PRO A 216 31.70 2.36 -36.49
CA PRO A 216 30.29 2.45 -36.90
C PRO A 216 29.70 1.07 -37.18
N LEU A 217 28.81 0.58 -36.30
CA LEU A 217 28.24 -0.77 -36.40
C LEU A 217 27.46 -1.00 -37.69
N GLU A 218 26.77 0.02 -38.18
CA GLU A 218 26.03 -0.01 -39.44
C GLU A 218 26.89 -0.40 -40.65
N SER A 219 28.21 -0.17 -40.61
CA SER A 219 29.13 -0.53 -41.69
C SER A 219 29.27 -2.03 -41.90
N VAL A 220 29.05 -2.82 -40.85
CA VAL A 220 29.19 -4.29 -40.87
C VAL A 220 27.85 -4.97 -40.63
N ALA A 221 27.02 -4.44 -39.73
CA ALA A 221 25.81 -5.11 -39.28
C ALA A 221 24.63 -5.00 -40.25
N LYS A 222 24.64 -4.06 -41.21
CA LYS A 222 23.51 -3.78 -42.11
C LYS A 222 23.00 -5.03 -42.84
N ALA A 223 23.87 -5.98 -43.17
CA ALA A 223 23.51 -7.23 -43.84
C ALA A 223 22.71 -8.20 -42.96
N TRP A 224 22.95 -8.19 -41.64
CA TRP A 224 22.35 -9.14 -40.69
C TRP A 224 21.27 -8.52 -39.81
N VAL A 225 21.45 -7.25 -39.43
CA VAL A 225 20.56 -6.48 -38.56
C VAL A 225 20.30 -5.10 -39.20
N PRO A 226 19.36 -5.01 -40.15
CA PRO A 226 19.05 -3.75 -40.80
C PRO A 226 18.54 -2.72 -39.79
N GLN A 227 18.82 -1.44 -40.06
CA GLN A 227 18.48 -0.28 -39.21
C GLN A 227 19.19 -0.22 -37.85
N LEU A 228 20.14 -1.11 -37.57
CA LEU A 228 21.05 -0.94 -36.45
C LEU A 228 22.00 0.24 -36.68
N LYS A 229 22.09 1.14 -35.71
CA LYS A 229 23.00 2.29 -35.67
C LYS A 229 23.70 2.37 -34.33
N GLY A 230 24.89 2.94 -34.33
CA GLY A 230 25.69 3.19 -33.13
C GLY A 230 27.19 3.04 -33.38
N PHE A 231 27.98 3.52 -32.42
CA PHE A 231 29.44 3.48 -32.47
C PHE A 231 29.99 2.57 -31.37
N LEU A 232 30.76 1.56 -31.75
CA LEU A 232 31.37 0.58 -30.85
C LEU A 232 32.83 0.96 -30.54
N THR A 233 33.15 1.11 -29.27
CA THR A 233 34.53 1.23 -28.78
C THR A 233 34.85 0.01 -27.94
N THR A 234 36.01 -0.63 -28.14
CA THR A 234 36.37 -1.85 -27.40
C THR A 234 37.84 -1.88 -27.04
N ASN A 235 38.15 -2.55 -25.93
CA ASN A 235 39.49 -3.01 -25.59
C ASN A 235 39.34 -4.40 -24.98
N LEU A 236 39.38 -5.42 -25.84
CA LEU A 236 39.07 -6.81 -25.48
C LEU A 236 40.30 -7.69 -25.63
N GLU A 237 40.53 -8.54 -24.64
CA GLU A 237 41.53 -9.62 -24.67
C GLU A 237 40.82 -10.96 -24.51
N LEU A 238 41.01 -11.85 -25.48
CA LEU A 238 40.52 -13.23 -25.51
C LEU A 238 41.71 -14.17 -25.38
N LYS A 239 41.63 -15.18 -24.51
CA LYS A 239 42.64 -16.23 -24.35
C LYS A 239 42.01 -17.60 -24.45
N LEU A 240 42.44 -18.39 -25.41
CA LEU A 240 42.09 -19.78 -25.59
C LEU A 240 43.23 -20.66 -25.06
N ASP A 241 42.89 -21.69 -24.30
CA ASP A 241 43.79 -22.76 -23.89
C ASP A 241 43.01 -24.07 -23.89
N LEU A 242 43.20 -24.89 -24.93
CA LEU A 242 42.48 -26.14 -25.16
C LEU A 242 43.45 -27.28 -25.40
N THR A 243 43.29 -28.41 -24.72
CA THR A 243 43.97 -29.67 -25.03
C THR A 243 42.93 -30.71 -25.47
N GLY A 244 43.00 -31.13 -26.74
CA GLY A 244 41.94 -31.94 -27.34
C GLY A 244 40.58 -31.22 -27.30
N GLY A 245 39.61 -31.79 -26.58
CA GLY A 245 38.29 -31.18 -26.33
C GLY A 245 38.14 -30.47 -24.97
N SER A 246 39.18 -30.43 -24.14
CA SER A 246 39.13 -29.93 -22.77
C SER A 246 39.93 -28.65 -22.61
N GLY A 247 39.48 -27.70 -21.80
CA GLY A 247 40.22 -26.47 -21.51
C GLY A 247 39.32 -25.29 -21.24
N GLN A 248 39.78 -24.07 -21.57
CA GLN A 248 39.04 -22.85 -21.30
C GLN A 248 39.27 -21.74 -22.33
N LEU A 249 38.23 -20.92 -22.53
CA LEU A 249 38.28 -19.64 -23.22
C LEU A 249 38.03 -18.54 -22.19
N LEU A 250 39.02 -17.69 -21.95
CA LEU A 250 38.93 -16.52 -21.09
C LEU A 250 38.68 -15.27 -21.94
N HIS A 251 37.90 -14.33 -21.42
CA HIS A 251 37.79 -12.99 -21.97
C HIS A 251 37.95 -11.95 -20.87
N SER A 252 38.48 -10.77 -21.19
CA SER A 252 38.55 -9.63 -20.29
C SER A 252 38.62 -8.32 -21.07
N GLY A 253 38.06 -7.26 -20.54
CA GLY A 253 38.15 -5.93 -21.16
C GLY A 253 36.92 -5.09 -20.95
N SER A 254 36.72 -4.14 -21.87
CA SER A 254 35.52 -3.30 -21.92
C SER A 254 35.02 -3.13 -23.35
N PHE A 255 33.72 -2.84 -23.45
CA PHE A 255 33.16 -2.24 -24.65
C PHE A 255 32.19 -1.13 -24.25
N SER A 256 32.11 -0.10 -25.07
CA SER A 256 31.06 0.91 -24.99
C SER A 256 30.36 1.04 -26.34
N LEU A 257 29.07 1.33 -26.28
CA LEU A 257 28.22 1.52 -27.42
C LEU A 257 27.53 2.88 -27.26
N ASP A 258 27.97 3.83 -28.09
CA ASP A 258 27.45 5.19 -28.12
C ASP A 258 26.34 5.33 -29.17
N GLU A 259 25.30 6.09 -28.83
CA GLU A 259 24.20 6.43 -29.73
C GLU A 259 23.52 5.19 -30.36
N PHE A 260 23.37 4.13 -29.58
CA PHE A 260 22.70 2.92 -30.01
C PHE A 260 21.24 3.20 -30.40
N SER A 261 20.86 2.76 -31.60
CA SER A 261 19.47 2.69 -31.99
C SER A 261 19.24 1.52 -32.91
N TRP A 262 18.20 0.74 -32.61
CA TRP A 262 17.71 -0.31 -33.48
C TRP A 262 16.19 -0.15 -33.63
N LYS A 263 15.71 -0.26 -34.87
CA LYS A 263 14.30 -0.12 -35.21
C LYS A 263 13.85 -1.30 -36.05
N ASP A 264 12.71 -1.85 -35.66
CA ASP A 264 11.96 -2.86 -36.40
C ASP A 264 10.49 -2.42 -36.54
N LYS A 265 9.65 -3.19 -37.24
CA LYS A 265 8.25 -2.84 -37.54
C LYS A 265 7.42 -2.52 -36.29
N GLN A 266 7.73 -3.12 -35.15
CA GLN A 266 6.96 -2.95 -33.91
C GLN A 266 7.78 -2.47 -32.71
N ILE A 267 9.10 -2.60 -32.74
CA ILE A 267 9.97 -2.35 -31.58
C ILE A 267 11.05 -1.35 -31.99
N ASN A 268 11.18 -0.27 -31.23
CA ASN A 268 12.32 0.63 -31.30
C ASN A 268 13.07 0.58 -29.98
N VAL A 269 14.37 0.27 -30.02
CA VAL A 269 15.26 0.36 -28.85
C VAL A 269 16.28 1.45 -29.11
N SER A 270 16.58 2.25 -28.09
CA SER A 270 17.68 3.20 -28.14
C SER A 270 18.33 3.36 -26.78
N ASP A 271 19.64 3.59 -26.76
CA ASP A 271 20.42 3.94 -25.58
C ASP A 271 21.44 5.02 -25.98
N LYS A 272 21.68 6.02 -25.11
CA LYS A 272 22.70 7.04 -25.43
C LYS A 272 24.11 6.51 -25.23
N HIS A 273 24.29 5.67 -24.22
CA HIS A 273 25.58 5.12 -23.86
C HIS A 273 25.38 3.85 -23.03
N LEU A 274 25.79 2.71 -23.60
CA LEU A 274 25.84 1.43 -22.94
C LEU A 274 27.30 1.00 -22.79
N GLU A 275 27.75 0.76 -21.58
CA GLU A 275 29.11 0.31 -21.27
C GLU A 275 29.07 -1.03 -20.55
N TRP A 276 30.00 -1.91 -20.90
CA TRP A 276 30.32 -3.10 -20.13
C TRP A 276 31.81 -3.13 -19.84
N SER A 277 32.17 -3.54 -18.63
CA SER A 277 33.54 -3.87 -18.24
C SER A 277 33.56 -5.12 -17.38
N GLY A 278 34.49 -6.03 -17.65
CA GLY A 278 34.55 -7.27 -16.90
C GLY A 278 35.48 -8.32 -17.49
N LYS A 279 35.27 -9.55 -17.03
CA LYS A 279 35.97 -10.75 -17.45
C LYS A 279 35.02 -11.94 -17.42
N GLY A 280 35.38 -13.00 -18.13
CA GLY A 280 34.66 -14.26 -18.04
C GLY A 280 35.48 -15.42 -18.54
N ALA A 281 34.93 -16.61 -18.35
CA ALA A 281 35.56 -17.87 -18.72
C ALA A 281 34.49 -18.85 -19.21
N VAL A 282 34.80 -19.58 -20.25
CA VAL A 282 34.05 -20.74 -20.72
C VAL A 282 34.96 -21.94 -20.52
N LYS A 283 34.56 -22.91 -19.72
CA LYS A 283 35.31 -24.16 -19.47
C LYS A 283 34.65 -25.31 -20.20
N LEU A 284 35.48 -26.11 -20.86
CA LEU A 284 35.11 -27.31 -21.60
C LEU A 284 35.81 -28.52 -21.00
N ALA A 285 35.15 -29.67 -20.99
CA ALA A 285 35.77 -30.97 -20.74
C ALA A 285 35.24 -31.98 -21.75
N GLU A 286 36.13 -32.67 -22.47
CA GLU A 286 35.77 -33.66 -23.48
C GLU A 286 34.77 -33.12 -24.52
N SER A 287 34.97 -31.88 -24.97
CA SER A 287 34.11 -31.14 -25.90
C SER A 287 32.71 -30.81 -25.38
N SER A 288 32.43 -31.06 -24.10
CA SER A 288 31.21 -30.66 -23.40
C SER A 288 31.39 -29.37 -22.61
N LEU A 289 30.36 -28.53 -22.58
CA LEU A 289 30.34 -27.31 -21.78
C LEU A 289 30.25 -27.68 -20.29
N GLN A 290 31.15 -27.15 -19.47
CA GLN A 290 31.18 -27.42 -18.03
C GLN A 290 30.78 -26.21 -17.20
N ASN A 291 31.29 -25.04 -17.59
CA ASN A 291 31.02 -23.81 -16.86
C ASN A 291 31.14 -22.59 -17.77
N VAL A 292 30.26 -21.61 -17.58
CA VAL A 292 30.36 -20.27 -18.16
C VAL A 292 30.28 -19.28 -17.02
N SER A 293 31.38 -18.58 -16.72
CA SER A 293 31.45 -17.55 -15.69
C SER A 293 31.59 -16.18 -16.34
N LEU A 294 30.85 -15.19 -15.85
CA LEU A 294 30.93 -13.78 -16.23
C LEU A 294 30.99 -12.94 -14.96
N GLU A 295 31.96 -12.04 -14.82
CA GLU A 295 32.04 -11.07 -13.73
C GLU A 295 32.27 -9.68 -14.33
N GLY A 296 31.41 -8.71 -14.00
CA GLY A 296 31.55 -7.38 -14.56
C GLY A 296 30.51 -6.38 -14.09
N ALA A 297 30.51 -5.24 -14.77
CA ALA A 297 29.52 -4.18 -14.61
C ALA A 297 28.95 -3.80 -15.98
N ILE A 298 27.65 -3.53 -16.03
CA ILE A 298 26.95 -2.93 -17.15
C ILE A 298 26.43 -1.58 -16.67
N GLN A 299 26.63 -0.52 -17.46
CA GLN A 299 26.04 0.79 -17.22
C GLN A 299 25.33 1.25 -18.48
N SER A 300 24.12 1.79 -18.33
CA SER A 300 23.32 2.33 -19.42
C SER A 300 22.79 3.70 -19.03
N SER A 301 22.74 4.62 -20.00
CA SER A 301 22.31 6.00 -19.82
C SER A 301 21.20 6.35 -20.79
N GLY A 302 19.96 6.19 -20.36
CA GLY A 302 18.78 6.60 -21.13
C GLY A 302 18.21 5.49 -22.03
N LEU A 303 18.20 4.24 -21.57
CA LEU A 303 17.54 3.15 -22.28
C LEU A 303 16.06 3.48 -22.49
N LYS A 304 15.64 3.41 -23.75
CA LYS A 304 14.27 3.65 -24.19
C LYS A 304 13.82 2.52 -25.11
N LEU A 305 12.65 1.97 -24.82
CA LEU A 305 11.94 0.98 -25.62
C LEU A 305 10.58 1.54 -26.02
N GLU A 306 10.29 1.57 -27.31
CA GLU A 306 8.97 1.92 -27.84
C GLU A 306 8.37 0.70 -28.52
N GLN A 307 7.08 0.48 -28.31
CA GLN A 307 6.28 -0.52 -29.02
C GLN A 307 5.24 0.21 -29.89
N GLY A 308 5.43 0.17 -31.21
CA GLY A 308 4.66 0.99 -32.15
C GLY A 308 4.85 2.50 -31.92
N LYS A 309 3.79 3.19 -31.46
CA LYS A 309 3.84 4.62 -31.08
C LYS A 309 3.86 4.84 -29.55
N GLN A 310 3.82 3.78 -28.76
CA GLN A 310 3.74 3.86 -27.31
C GLN A 310 5.13 3.68 -26.69
N LEU A 311 5.46 4.53 -25.72
CA LEU A 311 6.64 4.34 -24.88
C LEU A 311 6.37 3.16 -23.94
N ALA A 312 7.09 2.06 -24.11
CA ALA A 312 6.91 0.84 -23.33
C ALA A 312 7.80 0.82 -22.08
N LEU A 313 9.04 1.29 -22.22
CA LEU A 313 10.01 1.39 -21.12
C LEU A 313 10.90 2.61 -21.32
N LEU A 314 11.14 3.34 -20.24
CA LEU A 314 12.15 4.38 -20.14
C LEU A 314 12.90 4.21 -18.81
N MET A 315 14.23 4.27 -18.87
CA MET A 315 15.10 4.30 -17.70
C MET A 315 16.18 5.35 -17.92
N SER A 316 16.38 6.28 -16.99
CA SER A 316 17.42 7.31 -17.15
C SER A 316 18.81 6.76 -16.91
N GLN A 317 18.94 5.82 -15.97
CA GLN A 317 20.18 5.10 -15.68
C GLN A 317 19.84 3.67 -15.30
N PHE A 318 20.66 2.75 -15.79
CA PHE A 318 20.70 1.36 -15.34
C PHE A 318 22.14 1.01 -15.00
N SER A 319 22.37 0.41 -13.85
CA SER A 319 23.63 -0.21 -13.53
C SER A 319 23.41 -1.61 -12.98
N TRP A 320 24.18 -2.55 -13.51
CA TRP A 320 24.32 -3.88 -12.98
C TRP A 320 25.79 -4.09 -12.64
N GLN A 321 26.06 -4.70 -11.49
CA GLN A 321 27.38 -5.15 -11.11
C GLN A 321 27.22 -6.51 -10.46
N GLY A 322 27.94 -7.50 -10.97
CA GLY A 322 27.77 -8.85 -10.48
C GLY A 322 28.60 -9.90 -11.19
N GLY A 323 28.43 -11.12 -10.69
CA GLY A 323 28.93 -12.34 -11.30
C GLY A 323 27.75 -13.23 -11.70
N VAL A 324 27.91 -13.99 -12.78
CA VAL A 324 27.02 -15.08 -13.18
C VAL A 324 27.88 -16.28 -13.52
N ASP A 325 27.76 -17.34 -12.74
CA ASP A 325 28.37 -18.64 -12.93
C ASP A 325 27.30 -19.64 -13.33
N LEU A 326 27.33 -20.05 -14.60
CA LEU A 326 26.48 -21.10 -15.16
C LEU A 326 27.27 -22.41 -15.09
N GLY A 327 26.77 -23.40 -14.35
CA GLY A 327 27.31 -24.76 -14.37
C GLY A 327 26.51 -25.65 -15.30
N PHE A 328 27.17 -26.58 -15.97
CA PHE A 328 26.56 -27.53 -16.91
C PHE A 328 26.95 -28.97 -16.54
N ASP A 329 26.09 -29.92 -16.91
CA ASP A 329 26.35 -31.37 -16.85
C ASP A 329 26.04 -31.92 -18.25
N GLY A 330 27.09 -32.19 -19.03
CA GLY A 330 26.95 -32.44 -20.47
C GLY A 330 26.43 -31.21 -21.22
N SER A 331 25.29 -31.33 -21.89
CA SER A 331 24.59 -30.21 -22.55
C SER A 331 23.52 -29.55 -21.68
N ALA A 332 23.25 -30.10 -20.48
CA ALA A 332 22.20 -29.62 -19.61
C ALA A 332 22.73 -28.55 -18.63
N LEU A 333 21.98 -27.47 -18.44
CA LEU A 333 22.26 -26.49 -17.40
C LEU A 333 22.03 -27.15 -16.03
N SER A 334 23.01 -27.06 -15.14
CA SER A 334 22.99 -27.67 -13.79
C SER A 334 22.90 -26.63 -12.67
N SER A 335 23.45 -25.43 -12.85
CA SER A 335 23.33 -24.34 -11.88
C SER A 335 23.51 -22.94 -12.47
N ILE A 336 22.95 -21.93 -11.79
CA ILE A 336 23.21 -20.51 -11.99
C ILE A 336 23.54 -19.93 -10.61
N LYS A 337 24.72 -19.35 -10.44
CA LYS A 337 25.16 -18.72 -9.20
C LYS A 337 25.68 -17.31 -9.44
N GLY A 338 25.57 -16.43 -8.46
CA GLY A 338 26.36 -15.20 -8.48
C GLY A 338 25.77 -14.04 -7.68
N PRO A 339 26.61 -13.11 -7.23
CA PRO A 339 26.15 -11.86 -6.64
C PRO A 339 25.58 -10.97 -7.74
N GLN A 340 24.46 -10.33 -7.44
CA GLN A 340 23.87 -9.34 -8.33
C GLN A 340 23.52 -8.09 -7.52
N LYS A 341 24.02 -6.96 -8.01
CA LYS A 341 23.59 -5.63 -7.60
C LYS A 341 23.05 -4.94 -8.85
N LEU A 342 21.80 -4.54 -8.79
CA LEU A 342 21.11 -3.84 -9.85
C LEU A 342 20.58 -2.52 -9.28
N SER A 343 20.73 -1.45 -10.05
CA SER A 343 20.15 -0.14 -9.74
C SER A 343 19.56 0.44 -11.01
N ILE A 344 18.31 0.89 -10.92
CA ILE A 344 17.61 1.62 -11.96
C ILE A 344 17.25 3.00 -11.40
N LYS A 345 17.39 4.05 -12.20
CA LYS A 345 16.83 5.38 -11.92
C LYS A 345 15.78 5.77 -12.94
N ASN A 346 14.73 6.43 -12.46
CA ASN A 346 13.58 6.89 -13.23
C ASN A 346 13.02 5.80 -14.14
N LEU A 347 12.66 4.66 -13.54
CA LEU A 347 11.93 3.61 -14.24
C LEU A 347 10.54 4.12 -14.58
N ASP A 348 10.18 4.02 -15.84
CA ASP A 348 8.83 4.28 -16.32
C ASP A 348 8.47 3.20 -17.33
N PHE A 349 7.53 2.33 -16.95
CA PHE A 349 7.04 1.24 -17.75
C PHE A 349 5.56 1.46 -18.04
N SER A 350 5.17 1.28 -19.29
CA SER A 350 3.77 1.39 -19.72
C SER A 350 3.41 0.23 -20.62
N GLN A 351 2.29 -0.41 -20.33
CA GLN A 351 1.70 -1.44 -21.17
C GLN A 351 0.19 -1.25 -21.21
N ALA A 352 -0.36 -0.99 -22.41
CA ALA A 352 -1.77 -0.61 -22.58
C ALA A 352 -2.17 0.58 -21.69
N ASP A 353 -3.09 0.38 -20.75
CA ASP A 353 -3.61 1.35 -19.78
C ASP A 353 -2.93 1.28 -18.41
N GLN A 354 -1.93 0.42 -18.25
CA GLN A 354 -1.17 0.24 -17.02
C GLN A 354 0.15 1.00 -17.10
N ARG A 355 0.46 1.76 -16.06
CA ARG A 355 1.72 2.49 -15.93
C ARG A 355 2.33 2.25 -14.56
N ILE A 356 3.60 1.85 -14.54
CA ILE A 356 4.41 1.67 -13.34
C ILE A 356 5.58 2.65 -13.44
N SER A 357 5.75 3.46 -12.40
CA SER A 357 6.86 4.40 -12.32
C SER A 357 7.59 4.26 -10.99
N ALA A 358 8.91 4.37 -11.02
CA ALA A 358 9.73 4.38 -9.82
C ALA A 358 10.94 5.33 -9.96
N ALA A 359 11.17 6.19 -8.97
CA ALA A 359 12.32 7.12 -9.02
C ALA A 359 13.66 6.39 -8.92
N SER A 360 13.74 5.38 -8.07
CA SER A 360 14.86 4.47 -8.00
C SER A 360 14.38 3.08 -7.65
N VAL A 361 15.05 2.07 -8.19
CA VAL A 361 14.87 0.67 -7.82
C VAL A 361 16.26 0.10 -7.62
N SER A 362 16.57 -0.35 -6.41
CA SER A 362 17.80 -1.11 -6.15
C SER A 362 17.45 -2.52 -5.75
N GLN A 363 18.13 -3.49 -6.37
CA GLN A 363 18.07 -4.89 -5.99
C GLN A 363 19.48 -5.37 -5.65
N GLN A 364 19.63 -6.04 -4.53
CA GLN A 364 20.89 -6.68 -4.18
C GLN A 364 20.63 -8.06 -3.56
N GLY A 365 21.47 -9.03 -3.91
CA GLY A 365 21.37 -10.37 -3.35
C GLY A 365 22.17 -11.41 -4.14
N PRO A 366 22.51 -12.55 -3.54
CA PRO A 366 22.98 -13.71 -4.28
C PRO A 366 21.82 -14.37 -5.02
N LEU A 367 22.06 -14.85 -6.24
CA LEU A 367 21.18 -15.76 -6.96
C LEU A 367 21.82 -17.14 -6.94
N ASN A 368 21.12 -18.17 -6.45
CA ASN A 368 21.59 -19.56 -6.52
C ASN A 368 20.44 -20.46 -7.01
N LEU A 369 20.39 -20.73 -8.30
CA LEU A 369 19.45 -21.65 -8.93
C LEU A 369 20.16 -22.95 -9.30
N SER A 370 19.51 -24.08 -9.07
CA SER A 370 20.00 -25.42 -9.40
C SER A 370 18.97 -26.15 -10.25
N PHE A 371 19.46 -27.05 -11.09
CA PHE A 371 18.65 -27.78 -12.07
C PHE A 371 18.90 -29.29 -11.97
N THR A 372 18.01 -30.08 -12.54
CA THR A 372 18.17 -31.51 -12.78
C THR A 372 17.48 -31.82 -14.09
N GLU A 373 18.20 -32.41 -15.06
CA GLU A 373 17.68 -32.68 -16.41
C GLU A 373 17.07 -31.43 -17.09
N ASN A 374 17.75 -30.27 -17.02
CA ASN A 374 17.28 -28.97 -17.52
C ASN A 374 16.02 -28.39 -16.86
N LEU A 375 15.44 -29.06 -15.86
CA LEU A 375 14.32 -28.55 -15.08
C LEU A 375 14.84 -27.87 -13.80
N PRO A 376 14.28 -26.72 -13.40
CA PRO A 376 14.65 -26.08 -12.15
C PRO A 376 14.34 -27.01 -10.99
N LYS A 377 15.24 -27.07 -10.00
CA LYS A 377 15.12 -27.88 -8.79
C LYS A 377 14.91 -27.00 -7.57
N GLN A 378 15.79 -26.02 -7.37
CA GLN A 378 15.76 -25.15 -6.21
C GLN A 378 16.44 -23.81 -6.50
N LEU A 379 15.81 -22.73 -6.04
CA LEU A 379 16.29 -21.35 -6.01
C LEU A 379 16.52 -20.97 -4.55
N ASN A 380 17.68 -20.43 -4.22
CA ASN A 380 17.93 -19.75 -2.95
C ASN A 380 18.47 -18.34 -3.22
N SER A 381 17.89 -17.32 -2.60
CA SER A 381 18.29 -15.93 -2.75
C SER A 381 18.04 -15.12 -1.49
N GLN A 382 18.78 -14.03 -1.30
CA GLN A 382 18.46 -12.99 -0.33
C GLN A 382 17.97 -11.78 -1.12
N LEU A 383 16.66 -11.56 -1.17
CA LEU A 383 16.08 -10.42 -1.87
C LEU A 383 16.24 -9.17 -0.99
N MET A 384 16.90 -8.14 -1.49
CA MET A 384 16.83 -6.78 -0.95
C MET A 384 16.36 -5.87 -2.06
N LEU A 385 15.18 -5.29 -1.93
CA LEU A 385 14.55 -4.38 -2.88
C LEU A 385 14.27 -3.06 -2.17
N ASN A 386 14.79 -1.94 -2.69
CA ASN A 386 14.43 -0.62 -2.21
C ASN A 386 13.89 0.23 -3.36
N ILE A 387 12.75 0.88 -3.12
CA ILE A 387 12.07 1.75 -4.06
C ILE A 387 11.78 3.09 -3.37
N ASP A 388 12.40 4.17 -3.83
CA ASP A 388 12.24 5.50 -3.21
C ASP A 388 10.81 6.04 -3.35
N THR A 389 10.27 5.96 -4.57
CA THR A 389 8.88 6.29 -4.88
C THR A 389 8.36 5.25 -5.87
N LEU A 390 7.13 4.80 -5.67
CA LEU A 390 6.42 3.88 -6.55
C LEU A 390 5.09 4.52 -6.92
N GLY A 391 4.82 4.62 -8.21
CA GLY A 391 3.51 4.99 -8.75
C GLY A 391 2.98 3.87 -9.61
N LEU A 392 1.79 3.36 -9.31
CA LEU A 392 1.05 2.42 -10.15
C LEU A 392 -0.28 3.08 -10.51
N LYS A 393 -0.55 3.20 -11.81
CA LYS A 393 -1.76 3.84 -12.31
C LYS A 393 -2.41 3.00 -13.39
N ASN A 394 -3.70 2.74 -13.22
CA ASN A 394 -4.61 2.20 -14.23
C ASN A 394 -6.00 2.86 -14.06
N PRO A 395 -7.01 2.56 -14.90
CA PRO A 395 -8.33 3.20 -14.81
C PRO A 395 -9.07 3.00 -13.48
N GLN A 396 -8.78 1.93 -12.72
CA GLN A 396 -9.46 1.57 -11.48
C GLN A 396 -8.64 1.87 -10.23
N ILE A 397 -7.32 1.95 -10.33
CA ILE A 397 -6.38 2.00 -9.21
C ILE A 397 -5.34 3.09 -9.48
N ASP A 398 -5.21 4.02 -8.53
CA ASP A 398 -4.09 4.97 -8.45
C ASP A 398 -3.39 4.75 -7.10
N LEU A 399 -2.19 4.17 -7.14
CA LEU A 399 -1.38 3.85 -5.98
C LEU A 399 -0.08 4.63 -6.02
N ALA A 400 0.23 5.31 -4.92
CA ALA A 400 1.51 5.94 -4.67
C ALA A 400 2.09 5.43 -3.36
N ALA A 401 3.33 4.95 -3.37
CA ALA A 401 4.07 4.56 -2.18
C ALA A 401 5.44 5.24 -2.13
N ALA A 402 5.96 5.45 -0.92
CA ALA A 402 7.27 6.06 -0.70
C ALA A 402 8.11 5.24 0.26
N GLN A 403 9.41 5.17 -0.03
CA GLN A 403 10.43 4.50 0.77
C GLN A 403 10.06 3.05 1.06
N LEU A 404 9.65 2.31 0.03
CA LEU A 404 9.33 0.89 0.12
C LEU A 404 10.62 0.09 0.16
N SER A 405 10.85 -0.64 1.25
CA SER A 405 11.93 -1.61 1.37
C SER A 405 11.36 -3.00 1.60
N LEU A 406 11.88 -3.99 0.89
CA LEU A 406 11.58 -5.40 1.06
C LEU A 406 12.89 -6.15 1.23
N VAL A 407 13.03 -6.85 2.36
CA VAL A 407 14.14 -7.75 2.63
C VAL A 407 13.58 -9.14 2.92
N SER A 408 14.01 -10.16 2.18
CA SER A 408 13.49 -11.52 2.37
C SER A 408 14.50 -12.58 1.96
N PRO A 409 14.85 -13.56 2.82
CA PRO A 409 15.38 -14.82 2.33
C PRO A 409 14.28 -15.52 1.52
N LEU A 410 14.61 -15.99 0.32
CA LEU A 410 13.70 -16.66 -0.59
C LEU A 410 14.27 -18.02 -0.98
N LYS A 411 13.48 -19.06 -0.75
CA LYS A 411 13.74 -20.42 -1.22
C LYS A 411 12.53 -20.91 -2.03
N ILE A 412 12.73 -21.24 -3.30
CA ILE A 412 11.71 -21.86 -4.15
C ILE A 412 12.18 -23.26 -4.51
N SER A 413 11.27 -24.22 -4.48
CA SER A 413 11.52 -25.62 -4.85
C SER A 413 10.53 -26.07 -5.92
N TRP A 414 10.99 -26.95 -6.79
CA TRP A 414 10.21 -27.51 -7.90
C TRP A 414 10.24 -29.04 -7.84
N LYS A 415 9.22 -29.67 -8.42
CA LYS A 415 9.15 -31.12 -8.64
C LYS A 415 8.83 -31.35 -10.12
N GLY A 416 9.86 -31.64 -10.93
CA GLY A 416 9.74 -31.60 -12.39
C GLY A 416 9.52 -30.15 -12.86
N ALA A 417 8.52 -29.93 -13.73
CA ALA A 417 8.16 -28.59 -14.21
C ALA A 417 7.26 -27.80 -13.25
N GLU A 418 6.73 -28.43 -12.19
CA GLU A 418 5.77 -27.80 -11.28
C GLU A 418 6.45 -27.16 -10.06
N LEU A 419 5.94 -26.01 -9.64
CA LEU A 419 6.34 -25.35 -8.39
C LEU A 419 5.87 -26.18 -7.20
N ALA A 420 6.81 -26.73 -6.43
CA ALA A 420 6.53 -27.59 -5.29
C ALA A 420 6.32 -26.81 -3.99
N GLY A 421 7.05 -25.70 -3.79
CA GLY A 421 6.87 -24.88 -2.59
C GLY A 421 7.75 -23.64 -2.53
N ILE A 422 7.23 -22.59 -1.90
CA ILE A 422 7.91 -21.31 -1.66
C ILE A 422 8.09 -21.12 -0.15
N THR A 423 9.33 -20.95 0.31
CA THR A 423 9.67 -20.57 1.69
C THR A 423 10.30 -19.18 1.66
N ALA A 424 9.75 -18.25 2.45
CA ALA A 424 10.23 -16.88 2.53
C ALA A 424 9.96 -16.24 3.90
N ALA A 425 10.76 -15.25 4.29
CA ALA A 425 10.52 -14.47 5.51
C ALA A 425 10.62 -12.96 5.21
N PRO A 426 9.65 -12.39 4.46
CA PRO A 426 9.73 -11.01 4.05
C PRO A 426 9.52 -10.05 5.23
N ALA A 427 10.40 -9.06 5.31
CA ALA A 427 10.24 -7.83 6.07
C ALA A 427 10.01 -6.68 5.08
N ILE A 428 8.89 -5.98 5.23
CA ILE A 428 8.45 -4.88 4.37
C ILE A 428 8.29 -3.64 5.24
N THR A 429 8.92 -2.55 4.84
CA THR A 429 8.73 -1.23 5.46
C THR A 429 8.34 -0.20 4.42
N LEU A 430 7.45 0.72 4.76
CA LEU A 430 7.10 1.89 3.93
C LEU A 430 6.82 3.12 4.80
N GLN A 431 7.08 4.31 4.26
CA GLN A 431 6.82 5.61 4.94
C GLN A 431 5.63 6.38 4.39
N LYS A 432 5.00 5.89 3.32
CA LYS A 432 3.75 6.44 2.85
C LYS A 432 3.11 5.46 1.89
N LEU A 433 1.81 5.30 2.00
CA LEU A 433 0.99 4.65 0.99
C LEU A 433 -0.28 5.47 0.81
N GLN A 434 -0.59 5.79 -0.44
CA GLN A 434 -1.84 6.39 -0.88
C GLN A 434 -2.42 5.48 -1.95
N LEU A 435 -3.65 5.06 -1.77
CA LEU A 435 -4.39 4.23 -2.71
C LEU A 435 -5.74 4.89 -2.97
N SER A 436 -6.05 5.15 -4.22
CA SER A 436 -7.38 5.52 -4.69
C SER A 436 -7.91 4.40 -5.57
N GLN A 437 -9.14 3.95 -5.29
CA GLN A 437 -9.84 2.94 -6.08
C GLN A 437 -11.15 3.52 -6.64
N ASP A 438 -11.30 3.41 -7.96
CA ASP A 438 -12.46 3.83 -8.76
C ASP A 438 -12.91 5.28 -8.54
N GLY A 439 -12.02 6.15 -8.05
CA GLY A 439 -12.36 7.51 -7.63
C GLY A 439 -13.42 7.54 -6.51
N ARG A 440 -13.56 6.45 -5.75
CA ARG A 440 -14.56 6.26 -4.69
C ARG A 440 -13.96 6.07 -3.32
N LEU A 441 -12.90 5.29 -3.22
CA LEU A 441 -12.23 4.97 -1.96
C LEU A 441 -10.83 5.54 -2.00
N ALA A 442 -10.45 6.31 -0.98
CA ALA A 442 -9.08 6.74 -0.76
C ALA A 442 -8.60 6.19 0.59
N VAL A 443 -7.48 5.48 0.55
CA VAL A 443 -6.78 4.96 1.71
C VAL A 443 -5.43 5.67 1.77
N ALA A 444 -5.13 6.26 2.92
CA ALA A 444 -3.81 6.82 3.18
C ALA A 444 -3.24 6.24 4.49
N LEU A 445 -1.97 5.88 4.43
CA LEU A 445 -1.23 5.22 5.49
C LEU A 445 0.13 5.91 5.62
N ASP A 446 0.44 6.40 6.82
CA ASP A 446 1.67 7.16 7.06
C ASP A 446 2.89 6.27 7.25
N SER A 447 2.77 5.07 7.81
CA SER A 447 3.87 4.12 7.80
C SER A 447 3.37 2.71 8.07
N ALA A 448 4.09 1.73 7.55
CA ALA A 448 3.91 0.34 7.93
C ALA A 448 5.24 -0.39 8.04
N ASP A 449 5.32 -1.22 9.07
CA ASP A 449 6.32 -2.26 9.25
C ASP A 449 5.57 -3.60 9.31
N MET A 450 5.87 -4.47 8.35
CA MET A 450 5.24 -5.76 8.19
C MET A 450 6.30 -6.85 8.07
N ALA A 451 6.16 -7.91 8.86
CA ALA A 451 6.99 -9.10 8.74
C ALA A 451 6.09 -10.31 8.57
N ALA A 452 6.41 -11.19 7.63
CA ALA A 452 5.68 -12.44 7.43
C ALA A 452 6.61 -13.65 7.37
N VAL A 453 6.05 -14.84 7.59
CA VAL A 453 6.70 -16.13 7.41
C VAL A 453 5.84 -17.00 6.50
N LEU A 454 6.44 -17.43 5.40
CA LEU A 454 5.90 -18.37 4.43
C LEU A 454 6.77 -19.63 4.51
N ALA A 455 6.21 -20.78 4.85
CA ALA A 455 6.95 -22.04 4.94
C ALA A 455 6.36 -23.06 3.95
N ASN A 456 7.16 -23.48 2.96
CA ASN A 456 6.76 -24.44 1.92
C ASN A 456 5.38 -24.16 1.32
N MET A 457 5.05 -22.90 1.08
CA MET A 457 3.76 -22.45 0.60
C MET A 457 3.47 -23.03 -0.79
N SER A 458 2.32 -23.69 -0.94
CA SER A 458 1.79 -24.13 -2.23
C SER A 458 1.24 -22.95 -3.03
N VAL A 459 1.49 -22.93 -4.33
CA VAL A 459 0.95 -21.89 -5.24
C VAL A 459 -0.58 -22.01 -5.38
N SER A 460 -1.11 -23.23 -5.34
CA SER A 460 -2.56 -23.48 -5.44
C SER A 460 -3.34 -23.16 -4.17
N GLN A 461 -2.67 -23.12 -3.02
CA GLN A 461 -3.27 -22.90 -1.70
C GLN A 461 -2.31 -22.03 -0.87
N PRO A 462 -2.30 -20.71 -1.11
CA PRO A 462 -1.39 -19.81 -0.41
C PRO A 462 -1.75 -19.79 1.08
N VAL A 463 -0.73 -19.98 1.91
CA VAL A 463 -0.81 -19.91 3.38
C VAL A 463 0.32 -19.03 3.88
N ILE A 464 -0.03 -18.04 4.72
CA ILE A 464 0.93 -17.23 5.44
C ILE A 464 0.82 -17.64 6.92
N GLU A 465 1.88 -18.22 7.48
CA GLU A 465 1.82 -18.87 8.79
C GLU A 465 1.87 -17.86 9.95
N LYS A 466 2.67 -16.81 9.81
CA LYS A 466 2.86 -15.76 10.82
C LYS A 466 2.99 -14.41 10.13
N VAL A 467 2.11 -13.47 10.49
CA VAL A 467 2.18 -12.06 10.09
C VAL A 467 2.26 -11.19 11.33
N ARG A 468 3.17 -10.23 11.29
CA ARG A 468 3.19 -9.07 12.18
C ARG A 468 3.02 -7.83 11.33
N LEU A 469 2.17 -6.93 11.79
CA LEU A 469 1.95 -5.63 11.15
C LEU A 469 1.92 -4.57 12.24
N LYS A 470 2.65 -3.49 12.05
CA LYS A 470 2.56 -2.28 12.83
C LYS A 470 2.41 -1.11 11.86
N THR A 471 1.32 -0.37 11.98
CA THR A 471 1.09 0.83 11.18
C THR A 471 1.00 2.08 12.04
N SER A 472 1.26 3.24 11.43
CA SER A 472 0.85 4.54 11.97
C SER A 472 -0.21 5.16 11.06
N ALA A 473 -1.10 5.95 11.65
CA ALA A 473 -2.11 6.80 11.02
C ALA A 473 -2.68 6.21 9.71
N LEU A 474 -3.74 5.41 9.84
CA LEU A 474 -4.54 4.95 8.70
C LEU A 474 -5.79 5.82 8.59
N SER A 475 -5.99 6.44 7.44
CA SER A 475 -7.24 7.12 7.10
C SER A 475 -7.90 6.43 5.92
N VAL A 476 -9.18 6.10 6.07
CA VAL A 476 -10.03 5.59 5.01
C VAL A 476 -11.15 6.60 4.79
N SER A 477 -11.20 7.17 3.60
CA SER A 477 -12.20 8.15 3.18
C SER A 477 -12.87 7.72 1.90
N THR A 478 -14.12 8.09 1.71
CA THR A 478 -14.72 8.03 0.39
C THR A 478 -14.45 9.36 -0.33
N LEU A 479 -14.21 9.31 -1.63
CA LEU A 479 -13.97 10.49 -2.48
C LEU A 479 -15.27 11.21 -2.86
N LYS A 480 -16.44 10.65 -2.51
CA LYS A 480 -17.74 11.34 -2.58
C LYS A 480 -18.02 12.03 -1.25
N GLU A 481 -18.24 13.34 -1.28
CA GLU A 481 -18.67 14.05 -0.08
C GLU A 481 -20.01 13.50 0.42
N PRO A 482 -20.22 13.44 1.76
CA PRO A 482 -19.37 14.00 2.82
C PRO A 482 -18.48 12.99 3.59
N LEU A 483 -18.36 11.72 3.16
CA LEU A 483 -18.06 10.61 4.07
C LEU A 483 -16.56 10.32 4.31
N GLN A 484 -16.15 10.39 5.59
CA GLN A 484 -14.84 9.90 6.08
C GLN A 484 -15.06 8.76 7.08
N LEU A 485 -14.98 7.52 6.60
CA LEU A 485 -15.48 6.35 7.33
C LEU A 485 -14.67 6.02 8.58
N LEU A 486 -13.34 6.23 8.54
CA LEU A 486 -12.46 5.78 9.62
C LEU A 486 -11.12 6.50 9.63
N GLU A 487 -10.72 7.02 10.78
CA GLU A 487 -9.33 7.36 11.10
C GLU A 487 -8.84 6.46 12.24
N LEU A 488 -7.61 5.97 12.14
CA LEU A 488 -6.95 5.14 13.13
C LEU A 488 -5.55 5.69 13.38
N GLY A 489 -5.13 5.79 14.63
CA GLY A 489 -3.77 6.20 15.00
C GLY A 489 -2.71 5.10 14.77
N SER A 490 -3.04 3.84 15.07
CA SER A 490 -2.17 2.69 14.77
C SER A 490 -2.97 1.40 14.66
N ILE A 491 -2.45 0.45 13.88
CA ILE A 491 -2.91 -0.95 13.84
C ILE A 491 -1.73 -1.84 14.20
N GLY A 492 -1.94 -2.74 15.15
CA GLY A 492 -0.99 -3.78 15.54
C GLY A 492 -1.59 -5.17 15.34
N LEU A 493 -0.97 -6.01 14.51
CA LEU A 493 -1.31 -7.41 14.33
C LEU A 493 -0.17 -8.29 14.86
N VAL A 494 -0.51 -9.29 15.67
CA VAL A 494 0.45 -10.25 16.22
C VAL A 494 0.02 -11.68 15.89
N ASN A 495 0.95 -12.44 15.29
CA ASN A 495 0.78 -13.83 14.87
C ASN A 495 -0.49 -14.02 14.02
N GLY A 496 -0.63 -13.18 12.98
CA GLY A 496 -1.66 -13.36 11.96
C GLY A 496 -1.37 -14.60 11.12
N LEU A 497 -2.43 -15.30 10.71
CA LEU A 497 -2.38 -16.38 9.72
C LEU A 497 -3.45 -16.10 8.67
N TYR A 498 -3.09 -16.35 7.41
CA TYR A 498 -4.01 -16.25 6.29
C TYR A 498 -3.96 -17.51 5.44
N SER A 499 -5.14 -17.94 4.99
CA SER A 499 -5.37 -18.92 3.94
C SER A 499 -6.71 -18.62 3.27
N THR A 500 -6.99 -19.25 2.14
CA THR A 500 -8.24 -19.03 1.38
C THR A 500 -9.52 -19.31 2.17
N LYS A 501 -9.47 -20.19 3.19
CA LYS A 501 -10.61 -20.55 4.04
C LYS A 501 -10.51 -20.07 5.48
N LYS A 502 -9.37 -19.53 5.90
CA LYS A 502 -9.13 -19.22 7.31
C LYS A 502 -8.23 -18.00 7.47
N ILE A 503 -8.71 -17.02 8.20
CA ILE A 503 -7.95 -15.86 8.68
C ILE A 503 -7.94 -15.93 10.20
N SER A 504 -6.79 -15.84 10.85
CA SER A 504 -6.74 -15.77 12.31
C SER A 504 -5.67 -14.82 12.80
N ALA A 505 -5.83 -14.32 14.02
CA ALA A 505 -4.83 -13.51 14.70
C ALA A 505 -4.84 -13.80 16.19
N ALA A 506 -3.65 -13.97 16.79
CA ALA A 506 -3.56 -14.09 18.23
C ALA A 506 -4.01 -12.80 18.91
N GLN A 507 -3.60 -11.65 18.35
CA GLN A 507 -4.03 -10.34 18.80
C GLN A 507 -4.08 -9.33 17.65
N LEU A 508 -5.13 -8.50 17.65
CA LEU A 508 -5.27 -7.31 16.82
C LEU A 508 -5.52 -6.11 17.76
N THR A 509 -4.87 -4.98 17.52
CA THR A 509 -4.97 -3.79 18.36
C THR A 509 -5.14 -2.56 17.48
N PHE A 510 -6.12 -1.74 17.80
CA PHE A 510 -6.38 -0.45 17.17
C PHE A 510 -6.26 0.64 18.22
N THR A 511 -5.60 1.75 17.89
CA THR A 511 -5.50 2.90 18.79
C THR A 511 -6.01 4.16 18.11
N GLY A 512 -6.66 5.05 18.87
CA GLY A 512 -7.12 6.35 18.37
C GLY A 512 -8.11 6.23 17.22
N LEU A 513 -9.03 5.26 17.30
CA LEU A 513 -10.08 5.07 16.30
C LEU A 513 -11.07 6.22 16.38
N LYS A 514 -11.36 6.85 15.25
CA LYS A 514 -12.40 7.88 15.12
C LYS A 514 -13.31 7.52 13.95
N ALA A 515 -14.60 7.48 14.22
CA ALA A 515 -15.64 7.33 13.21
C ALA A 515 -16.28 8.70 12.96
N ASN A 516 -16.06 9.24 11.77
CA ASN A 516 -16.57 10.55 11.37
C ASN A 516 -17.69 10.38 10.34
N TYR A 517 -18.66 11.29 10.35
CA TYR A 517 -19.61 11.38 9.23
C TYR A 517 -19.10 12.35 8.15
N LYS A 518 -18.49 13.46 8.59
CA LYS A 518 -17.89 14.49 7.72
C LYS A 518 -16.62 15.04 8.36
N GLN A 519 -15.61 15.33 7.54
CA GLN A 519 -14.38 15.97 7.99
C GLN A 519 -14.67 17.30 8.71
N GLY A 520 -13.97 17.56 9.81
CA GLY A 520 -14.14 18.78 10.63
C GLY A 520 -15.38 18.81 11.52
N GLN A 521 -16.26 17.80 11.45
CA GLN A 521 -17.34 17.62 12.43
C GLN A 521 -16.85 16.79 13.62
N GLN A 522 -17.58 16.91 14.73
CA GLN A 522 -17.38 16.07 15.90
C GLN A 522 -17.54 14.59 15.52
N PRO A 523 -16.58 13.72 15.88
CA PRO A 523 -16.69 12.28 15.63
C PRO A 523 -17.96 11.71 16.27
N MET A 524 -18.61 10.76 15.59
CA MET A 524 -19.74 10.03 16.15
C MET A 524 -19.29 9.15 17.32
N SER A 525 -18.10 8.56 17.18
CA SER A 525 -17.44 7.84 18.25
C SER A 525 -15.92 7.95 18.12
N THR A 526 -15.25 8.08 19.26
CA THR A 526 -13.81 7.86 19.40
C THR A 526 -13.56 6.69 20.34
N ILE A 527 -12.53 5.90 20.05
CA ILE A 527 -12.07 4.78 20.89
C ILE A 527 -10.56 4.93 21.05
N GLY A 528 -10.09 5.09 22.29
CA GLY A 528 -8.68 5.19 22.61
C GLY A 528 -7.91 3.92 22.26
N GLU A 529 -8.40 2.76 22.71
CA GLU A 529 -7.82 1.45 22.42
C GLU A 529 -8.93 0.40 22.23
N LEU A 530 -8.83 -0.39 21.16
CA LEU A 530 -9.62 -1.60 20.90
C LEU A 530 -8.66 -2.77 20.69
N GLN A 531 -8.76 -3.80 21.53
CA GLN A 531 -7.94 -5.00 21.44
C GLN A 531 -8.85 -6.22 21.22
N LEU A 532 -8.55 -7.01 20.19
CA LEU A 532 -9.21 -8.27 19.87
C LEU A 532 -8.19 -9.40 20.06
N LYS A 533 -8.54 -10.46 20.80
CA LYS A 533 -7.71 -11.65 21.00
C LYS A 533 -8.41 -12.91 20.51
N GLY A 534 -7.63 -13.84 19.96
CA GLY A 534 -8.17 -15.11 19.44
C GLY A 534 -9.12 -14.90 18.26
N LEU A 535 -8.78 -13.99 17.34
CA LEU A 535 -9.60 -13.76 16.14
C LEU A 535 -9.46 -14.96 15.19
N LEU A 536 -10.59 -15.46 14.70
CA LEU A 536 -10.67 -16.55 13.74
C LEU A 536 -11.88 -16.35 12.83
N LEU A 537 -11.64 -16.07 11.55
CA LEU A 537 -12.63 -16.10 10.47
C LEU A 537 -12.46 -17.40 9.67
N THR A 538 -13.48 -18.24 9.62
CA THR A 538 -13.47 -19.51 8.86
C THR A 538 -14.50 -19.45 7.73
N ASP A 539 -14.16 -19.99 6.56
CA ASP A 539 -14.95 -20.02 5.33
C ASP A 539 -15.53 -18.65 4.92
N LEU A 540 -14.90 -17.55 5.39
CA LEU A 540 -15.34 -16.16 5.25
C LEU A 540 -16.75 -15.85 5.79
N ASN A 541 -17.40 -16.80 6.46
CA ASN A 541 -18.76 -16.66 6.96
C ASN A 541 -18.88 -16.84 8.49
N ARG A 542 -17.83 -17.28 9.19
CA ARG A 542 -17.87 -17.49 10.64
C ARG A 542 -16.74 -16.75 11.32
N LEU A 543 -17.06 -15.62 11.94
CA LEU A 543 -16.13 -14.82 12.73
C LEU A 543 -16.21 -15.21 14.21
N VAL A 544 -15.06 -15.52 14.79
CA VAL A 544 -14.89 -15.84 16.20
C VAL A 544 -13.87 -14.87 16.78
N VAL A 545 -14.17 -14.29 17.93
CA VAL A 545 -13.22 -13.49 18.73
C VAL A 545 -13.35 -13.92 20.18
N ASP A 546 -12.26 -14.33 20.82
CA ASP A 546 -12.34 -14.86 22.19
C ASP A 546 -12.47 -13.75 23.23
N ASP A 547 -11.75 -12.63 23.08
CA ASP A 547 -11.75 -11.51 24.01
C ASP A 547 -11.68 -10.17 23.24
N VAL A 548 -12.62 -9.27 23.53
CA VAL A 548 -12.72 -7.91 22.99
C VAL A 548 -12.58 -6.93 24.15
N ARG A 549 -11.53 -6.10 24.14
CA ARG A 549 -11.31 -5.06 25.15
C ARG A 549 -11.39 -3.69 24.55
N ILE A 550 -12.13 -2.81 25.22
CA ILE A 550 -12.32 -1.41 24.79
C ILE A 550 -11.96 -0.50 25.96
N LYS A 551 -11.21 0.56 25.67
CA LYS A 551 -10.87 1.60 26.64
C LYS A 551 -11.03 2.98 26.03
N ASP A 552 -11.36 3.93 26.91
CA ASP A 552 -11.33 5.36 26.64
C ASP A 552 -12.21 5.75 25.44
N THR A 553 -13.49 5.37 25.49
CA THR A 553 -14.47 5.71 24.45
C THR A 553 -15.15 7.05 24.71
N GLN A 554 -15.46 7.78 23.64
CA GLN A 554 -16.43 8.87 23.67
C GLN A 554 -17.40 8.71 22.51
N THR A 555 -18.67 8.50 22.82
CA THR A 555 -19.73 8.28 21.83
C THR A 555 -20.83 9.32 22.01
N TYR A 556 -21.41 9.77 20.91
CA TYR A 556 -22.55 10.68 20.89
C TYR A 556 -23.77 9.96 20.33
N VAL A 557 -24.90 10.08 21.01
CA VAL A 557 -26.18 9.48 20.62
C VAL A 557 -27.21 10.58 20.62
N SER A 558 -27.69 10.93 19.43
CA SER A 558 -28.69 11.97 19.22
C SER A 558 -30.00 11.33 18.76
N VAL A 559 -31.02 11.37 19.61
CA VAL A 559 -32.38 10.96 19.25
C VAL A 559 -33.10 12.14 18.60
N THR A 560 -33.58 11.93 17.38
CA THR A 560 -34.28 12.94 16.58
C THR A 560 -35.72 13.13 17.07
N ASN A 561 -36.39 14.19 16.61
CA ASN A 561 -37.81 14.44 16.93
C ASN A 561 -38.74 13.29 16.48
N LYS A 562 -38.31 12.48 15.50
CA LYS A 562 -39.00 11.28 15.02
C LYS A 562 -38.61 10.00 15.78
N GLN A 563 -37.88 10.13 16.89
CA GLN A 563 -37.37 9.03 17.72
C GLN A 563 -36.37 8.10 17.02
N GLY A 564 -35.80 8.51 15.87
CA GLY A 564 -34.68 7.81 15.23
C GLY A 564 -33.33 8.25 15.79
N ILE A 565 -32.32 7.37 15.79
CA ILE A 565 -30.94 7.68 16.19
C ILE A 565 -30.15 8.20 14.99
N LYS A 566 -29.76 9.47 15.05
CA LYS A 566 -29.10 10.19 13.96
C LYS A 566 -27.79 9.54 13.52
N GLU A 567 -27.00 9.05 14.46
CA GLU A 567 -25.70 8.42 14.21
C GLU A 567 -25.83 7.08 13.50
N ILE A 568 -26.88 6.29 13.78
CA ILE A 568 -27.15 5.03 13.08
C ILE A 568 -27.59 5.29 11.64
N GLU A 569 -28.47 6.27 11.42
CA GLU A 569 -28.89 6.67 10.07
C GLU A 569 -27.68 7.13 9.23
N ARG A 570 -26.80 7.95 9.82
CA ARG A 570 -25.54 8.39 9.21
C ARG A 570 -24.63 7.23 8.85
N LEU A 571 -24.42 6.27 9.75
CA LEU A 571 -23.61 5.08 9.48
C LEU A 571 -24.22 4.21 8.38
N THR A 572 -25.54 4.05 8.40
CA THR A 572 -26.26 3.24 7.39
C THR A 572 -26.15 3.86 6.00
N LEU A 573 -26.35 5.18 5.90
CA LEU A 573 -26.13 5.93 4.66
C LEU A 573 -24.67 5.83 4.20
N ALA A 574 -23.72 5.91 5.14
CA ALA A 574 -22.30 5.77 4.85
C ALA A 574 -21.96 4.41 4.24
N LEU A 575 -22.41 3.32 4.87
CA LEU A 575 -22.16 1.96 4.42
C LEU A 575 -22.84 1.64 3.08
N ALA A 576 -24.02 2.20 2.81
CA ALA A 576 -24.71 2.02 1.53
C ALA A 576 -23.88 2.54 0.34
N THR A 577 -23.11 3.61 0.51
CA THR A 577 -22.23 4.14 -0.56
C THR A 577 -21.09 3.21 -0.97
N LEU A 578 -20.73 2.25 -0.12
CA LEU A 578 -19.69 1.25 -0.41
C LEU A 578 -20.22 0.08 -1.27
N GLY A 579 -21.55 -0.13 -1.31
CA GLY A 579 -22.18 -1.30 -1.94
C GLY A 579 -22.61 -1.14 -3.40
N GLU A 580 -22.60 0.06 -3.98
CA GLU A 580 -23.16 0.26 -5.33
C GLU A 580 -22.17 -0.04 -6.46
N GLY A 581 -22.06 -1.32 -6.83
CA GLY A 581 -21.65 -1.71 -8.18
C GLY A 581 -22.80 -1.50 -9.18
N THR A 582 -22.64 -0.53 -10.09
CA THR A 582 -23.48 -0.23 -11.29
C THR A 582 -24.80 0.55 -11.09
N PRO A 583 -24.93 1.77 -11.66
CA PRO A 583 -26.22 2.43 -11.86
C PRO A 583 -26.87 1.94 -13.17
N GLY A 584 -27.81 1.01 -13.06
CA GLY A 584 -28.80 0.72 -14.11
C GLY A 584 -30.08 1.49 -13.83
N GLN A 585 -30.47 2.35 -14.76
CA GLN A 585 -31.69 3.17 -14.72
C GLN A 585 -32.95 2.35 -14.36
N GLY A 586 -33.73 2.85 -13.40
CA GLY A 586 -35.07 2.38 -13.12
C GLY A 586 -35.81 3.40 -12.28
N LYS A 587 -36.51 4.31 -12.96
CA LYS A 587 -37.35 5.37 -12.39
C LYS A 587 -38.32 4.83 -11.36
N GLU A 588 -38.63 5.69 -10.38
CA GLU A 588 -39.90 5.68 -9.65
C GLU A 588 -41.05 5.24 -10.55
N ASN A 589 -41.75 4.18 -10.15
CA ASN A 589 -43.18 4.11 -10.35
C ASN A 589 -43.83 3.25 -9.25
N ASN A 590 -44.81 3.88 -8.64
CA ASN A 590 -45.75 3.37 -7.68
C ASN A 590 -46.61 2.26 -8.30
N ALA A 591 -46.64 1.05 -7.72
CA ALA A 591 -47.76 0.12 -7.91
C ALA A 591 -47.79 -0.98 -6.83
N LYS A 592 -48.81 -0.86 -5.98
CA LYS A 592 -49.53 -1.89 -5.22
C LYS A 592 -49.80 -3.15 -6.07
N THR A 593 -50.01 -4.30 -5.41
CA THR A 593 -50.51 -5.63 -5.91
C THR A 593 -49.36 -6.66 -6.07
N THR A 594 -49.33 -7.89 -5.55
CA THR A 594 -50.27 -8.70 -4.76
C THR A 594 -49.60 -9.99 -4.26
N THR A 595 -50.06 -10.49 -3.12
CA THR A 595 -49.98 -11.88 -2.65
C THR A 595 -50.43 -12.88 -3.72
N THR A 596 -49.54 -13.71 -4.27
CA THR A 596 -49.95 -15.04 -4.75
C THR A 596 -48.81 -16.05 -4.60
N THR A 597 -49.14 -17.07 -3.82
CA THR A 597 -48.45 -18.34 -3.62
C THR A 597 -48.00 -19.00 -4.92
N THR A 598 -46.74 -19.44 -4.98
CA THR A 598 -46.37 -20.59 -5.82
C THR A 598 -45.32 -21.41 -5.10
N THR A 599 -45.69 -22.65 -4.82
CA THR A 599 -44.93 -23.68 -4.13
C THR A 599 -43.87 -24.29 -5.06
N THR A 600 -42.65 -24.44 -4.52
CA THR A 600 -41.63 -25.48 -4.81
C THR A 600 -41.19 -25.74 -6.26
N THR A 601 -39.94 -25.38 -6.59
CA THR A 601 -38.76 -26.28 -6.53
C THR A 601 -37.54 -25.57 -7.15
N LYS A 602 -36.60 -25.10 -6.32
CA LYS A 602 -35.18 -24.96 -6.70
C LYS A 602 -34.34 -24.89 -5.42
N ALA A 603 -33.63 -25.97 -5.14
CA ALA A 603 -32.51 -25.96 -4.20
C ALA A 603 -31.40 -25.16 -4.87
N GLU A 604 -31.48 -23.84 -4.74
CA GLU A 604 -30.42 -22.91 -5.11
C GLU A 604 -29.58 -22.70 -3.85
N ASN A 605 -28.31 -23.09 -3.97
CA ASN A 605 -27.24 -23.05 -2.98
C ASN A 605 -27.41 -21.87 -1.99
N GLN A 606 -28.01 -22.12 -0.82
CA GLN A 606 -28.06 -21.15 0.28
C GLN A 606 -26.62 -20.97 0.77
N GLU A 607 -25.95 -19.90 0.34
CA GLU A 607 -24.73 -19.43 0.98
C GLU A 607 -24.97 -19.37 2.49
N ALA A 608 -24.18 -20.13 3.25
CA ALA A 608 -24.32 -20.23 4.69
C ALA A 608 -24.22 -18.83 5.32
N ALA A 609 -25.25 -18.45 6.06
CA ALA A 609 -25.38 -17.12 6.65
C ALA A 609 -24.18 -16.75 7.53
N PHE A 610 -23.75 -15.48 7.44
CA PHE A 610 -22.64 -14.97 8.25
C PHE A 610 -22.98 -15.04 9.75
N SER A 611 -22.07 -15.60 10.55
CA SER A 611 -22.23 -15.77 12.00
C SER A 611 -21.05 -15.20 12.77
N VAL A 612 -21.33 -14.63 13.95
CA VAL A 612 -20.34 -14.01 14.83
C VAL A 612 -20.44 -14.61 16.22
N ARG A 613 -19.29 -15.01 16.79
CA ARG A 613 -19.16 -15.41 18.19
C ARG A 613 -18.12 -14.55 18.89
N VAL A 614 -18.50 -13.94 20.01
CA VAL A 614 -17.61 -13.23 20.93
C VAL A 614 -17.60 -13.96 22.28
N GLY A 615 -16.42 -14.41 22.71
CA GLY A 615 -16.23 -15.09 24.00
C GLY A 615 -16.49 -14.16 25.18
N GLN A 616 -15.79 -13.02 25.21
CA GLN A 616 -15.95 -11.97 26.21
C GLN A 616 -15.76 -10.58 25.57
N LEU A 617 -16.61 -9.63 25.95
CA LEU A 617 -16.45 -8.20 25.74
C LEU A 617 -16.22 -7.55 27.10
N LEU A 618 -15.15 -6.76 27.24
CA LEU A 618 -14.79 -6.04 28.44
C LEU A 618 -14.52 -4.56 28.12
N MET A 619 -15.26 -3.66 28.75
CA MET A 619 -14.98 -2.22 28.75
C MET A 619 -14.48 -1.79 30.13
N THR A 620 -13.37 -1.07 30.18
CA THR A 620 -12.74 -0.57 31.42
C THR A 620 -12.29 0.88 31.26
N SER A 621 -11.84 1.50 32.35
CA SER A 621 -11.40 2.91 32.38
C SER A 621 -12.59 3.87 32.20
N LYS A 622 -12.47 4.90 31.36
CA LYS A 622 -13.49 5.93 31.18
C LYS A 622 -14.20 5.75 29.84
N ASN A 623 -15.47 5.40 29.83
CA ASN A 623 -16.21 5.16 28.59
C ASN A 623 -17.48 6.01 28.59
N ILE A 624 -17.44 7.12 27.87
CA ILE A 624 -18.46 8.17 27.94
C ILE A 624 -19.44 8.03 26.78
N ILE A 625 -20.73 7.99 27.09
CA ILE A 625 -21.83 8.10 26.12
C ILE A 625 -22.61 9.37 26.42
N ASN A 626 -22.58 10.33 25.50
CA ASN A 626 -23.37 11.56 25.57
C ASN A 626 -24.69 11.32 24.85
N ILE A 627 -25.79 11.45 25.56
CA ILE A 627 -27.15 11.21 25.05
C ILE A 627 -27.87 12.55 24.98
N GLU A 628 -28.35 12.90 23.80
CA GLU A 628 -29.24 14.03 23.60
C GLU A 628 -30.52 13.56 22.90
N ASP A 629 -31.68 13.78 23.53
CA ASP A 629 -32.98 13.43 22.94
C ASP A 629 -33.81 14.69 22.68
N TYR A 630 -33.97 14.97 21.38
CA TYR A 630 -34.69 16.11 20.85
C TYR A 630 -36.20 15.83 20.67
N SER A 631 -36.67 14.62 20.99
CA SER A 631 -38.11 14.27 20.94
C SER A 631 -38.94 14.87 22.07
N VAL A 632 -38.29 15.51 23.06
CA VAL A 632 -38.90 16.20 24.21
C VAL A 632 -38.42 17.65 24.29
N LYS A 633 -39.17 18.50 25.01
CA LYS A 633 -38.82 19.92 25.23
C LYS A 633 -38.81 20.25 26.73
N PRO A 634 -37.75 20.88 27.27
CA PRO A 634 -36.44 21.09 26.63
C PRO A 634 -35.77 19.76 26.24
N ALA A 635 -34.77 19.78 25.36
CA ALA A 635 -34.11 18.53 24.93
C ALA A 635 -33.51 17.80 26.15
N PHE A 636 -33.74 16.50 26.26
CA PHE A 636 -33.18 15.69 27.33
C PHE A 636 -31.68 15.50 27.06
N LYS A 637 -30.86 15.70 28.09
CA LYS A 637 -29.40 15.53 28.02
C LYS A 637 -28.94 14.68 29.18
N SER A 638 -28.14 13.67 28.89
CA SER A 638 -27.52 12.83 29.91
C SER A 638 -26.16 12.32 29.46
N VAL A 639 -25.26 12.12 30.43
CA VAL A 639 -23.95 11.52 30.21
C VAL A 639 -23.91 10.19 30.96
N LEU A 640 -23.56 9.11 30.28
CA LEU A 640 -23.31 7.81 30.91
C LEU A 640 -21.81 7.53 30.88
N ASP A 641 -21.18 7.43 32.03
CA ASP A 641 -19.80 6.97 32.16
C ASP A 641 -19.79 5.51 32.59
N ILE A 642 -19.43 4.60 31.70
CA ILE A 642 -19.32 3.17 31.95
C ILE A 642 -17.93 2.88 32.52
N GLN A 643 -17.86 2.57 33.81
CA GLN A 643 -16.60 2.17 34.47
C GLN A 643 -16.25 0.72 34.17
N GLU A 644 -17.26 -0.15 34.10
CA GLU A 644 -17.08 -1.56 33.77
C GLU A 644 -18.30 -2.09 33.00
N LEU A 645 -18.07 -2.73 31.86
CA LEU A 645 -19.05 -3.57 31.18
C LEU A 645 -18.40 -4.89 30.83
N THR A 646 -18.98 -6.00 31.29
CA THR A 646 -18.62 -7.34 30.86
C THR A 646 -19.82 -7.98 30.18
N VAL A 647 -19.64 -8.54 28.99
CA VAL A 647 -20.63 -9.36 28.28
C VAL A 647 -19.95 -10.64 27.81
N GLU A 648 -20.53 -11.80 28.08
CA GLU A 648 -19.92 -13.09 27.78
C GLU A 648 -20.80 -13.92 26.83
N LYS A 649 -20.18 -14.81 26.05
CA LYS A 649 -20.87 -15.79 25.20
C LYS A 649 -21.90 -15.16 24.26
N VAL A 650 -21.48 -14.17 23.49
CA VAL A 650 -22.32 -13.61 22.43
C VAL A 650 -22.17 -14.47 21.20
N ASP A 651 -23.25 -15.01 20.65
CA ASP A 651 -23.23 -15.85 19.46
C ASP A 651 -24.46 -15.53 18.61
N SER A 652 -24.28 -15.08 17.38
CA SER A 652 -25.40 -14.72 16.50
C SER A 652 -26.08 -15.94 15.87
N ALA A 653 -25.42 -17.10 15.88
CA ALA A 653 -25.94 -18.34 15.33
C ALA A 653 -26.73 -19.17 16.36
N LYS A 654 -26.70 -18.79 17.64
CA LYS A 654 -27.35 -19.53 18.73
C LYS A 654 -28.20 -18.60 19.59
N ALA A 655 -29.36 -19.08 20.03
CA ALA A 655 -30.21 -18.37 20.99
C ALA A 655 -29.73 -18.48 22.46
N GLU A 656 -28.43 -18.69 22.70
CA GLU A 656 -27.88 -18.78 24.05
C GLU A 656 -27.93 -17.40 24.75
N LEU A 657 -28.29 -17.38 26.04
CA LEU A 657 -28.32 -16.13 26.80
C LEU A 657 -26.92 -15.71 27.22
N SER A 658 -26.47 -14.52 26.78
CA SER A 658 -25.19 -13.92 27.13
C SER A 658 -25.25 -13.30 28.54
N PRO A 659 -24.44 -13.76 29.51
CA PRO A 659 -24.31 -13.08 30.79
C PRO A 659 -23.74 -11.67 30.62
N PHE A 660 -24.25 -10.70 31.36
CA PHE A 660 -23.71 -9.36 31.39
C PHE A 660 -23.61 -8.79 32.80
N LYS A 661 -22.67 -7.86 33.00
CA LYS A 661 -22.52 -7.02 34.18
C LYS A 661 -22.13 -5.61 33.75
N LEU A 662 -22.78 -4.60 34.31
CA LEU A 662 -22.57 -3.20 34.02
C LEU A 662 -22.43 -2.43 35.34
N GLN A 663 -21.40 -1.60 35.44
CA GLN A 663 -21.23 -0.56 36.44
C GLN A 663 -21.01 0.76 35.71
N ALA A 664 -21.91 1.71 35.94
CA ALA A 664 -21.89 3.00 35.30
C ALA A 664 -22.28 4.12 36.28
N THR A 665 -21.85 5.34 35.96
CA THR A 665 -22.32 6.58 36.60
C THR A 665 -23.13 7.35 35.59
N ILE A 666 -24.36 7.70 35.95
CA ILE A 666 -25.25 8.55 35.15
C ILE A 666 -25.07 9.99 35.64
N ASN A 667 -24.81 10.87 34.69
CA ASN A 667 -24.43 12.27 34.85
C ASN A 667 -23.21 12.40 35.77
N THR A 668 -23.38 12.90 36.99
CA THR A 668 -22.27 13.16 37.90
C THR A 668 -22.23 12.21 39.10
N HIS A 669 -23.39 11.71 39.56
CA HIS A 669 -23.47 11.06 40.88
C HIS A 669 -24.38 9.83 40.97
N ALA A 670 -25.25 9.59 39.98
CA ALA A 670 -26.21 8.49 40.06
C ALA A 670 -25.51 7.18 39.69
N LYS A 671 -25.51 6.20 40.58
CA LYS A 671 -24.81 4.92 40.36
C LYS A 671 -25.78 3.91 39.74
N LEU A 672 -25.41 3.33 38.62
CA LEU A 672 -26.12 2.26 37.93
C LEU A 672 -25.31 0.97 38.04
N THR A 673 -25.93 -0.08 38.56
CA THR A 673 -25.43 -1.45 38.46
C THR A 673 -26.48 -2.32 37.79
N ALA A 674 -26.12 -3.04 36.74
CA ALA A 674 -27.00 -4.00 36.10
C ALA A 674 -26.30 -5.33 35.86
N SER A 675 -27.03 -6.43 35.94
CA SER A 675 -26.53 -7.77 35.66
C SER A 675 -27.65 -8.69 35.20
N GLY A 676 -27.32 -9.76 34.50
CA GLY A 676 -28.33 -10.70 34.02
C GLY A 676 -27.79 -11.61 32.94
N LYS A 677 -28.70 -12.26 32.22
CA LYS A 677 -28.39 -13.01 31.00
C LYS A 677 -29.41 -12.65 29.94
N MET A 678 -28.96 -12.21 28.76
CA MET A 678 -29.85 -11.76 27.70
C MET A 678 -29.35 -12.18 26.33
N ASN A 679 -30.27 -12.42 25.41
CA ASN A 679 -29.94 -12.63 24.01
C ASN A 679 -29.68 -11.27 23.33
N LEU A 680 -28.46 -11.06 22.80
CA LEU A 680 -28.05 -9.79 22.22
C LEU A 680 -27.99 -9.77 20.70
N LEU A 681 -27.54 -10.86 20.06
CA LEU A 681 -27.19 -10.87 18.62
C LEU A 681 -27.80 -12.03 17.80
N GLY A 682 -28.71 -12.85 18.34
CA GLY A 682 -29.38 -13.87 17.52
C GLY A 682 -30.47 -14.67 18.23
N GLY A 683 -31.70 -14.67 17.71
CA GLY A 683 -32.82 -15.47 18.23
C GLY A 683 -33.97 -14.64 18.83
N THR A 684 -34.85 -15.29 19.59
CA THR A 684 -35.98 -14.64 20.27
C THR A 684 -35.49 -13.74 21.42
N ARG A 685 -36.12 -12.57 21.60
CA ARG A 685 -35.84 -11.62 22.68
C ARG A 685 -36.13 -12.26 24.05
N ASN A 686 -35.13 -12.93 24.62
CA ASN A 686 -35.20 -13.67 25.87
C ASN A 686 -34.13 -13.18 26.84
N GLY A 687 -34.42 -13.25 28.14
CA GLY A 687 -33.42 -12.97 29.15
C GLY A 687 -33.95 -12.78 30.55
N ASN A 688 -33.06 -12.41 31.44
CA ASN A 688 -33.36 -11.88 32.76
C ASN A 688 -32.42 -10.72 33.08
N TRP A 689 -32.86 -9.85 33.96
CA TRP A 689 -32.06 -8.74 34.44
C TRP A 689 -32.29 -8.51 35.93
N LYS A 690 -31.29 -7.92 36.55
CA LYS A 690 -31.33 -7.21 37.81
C LYS A 690 -30.63 -5.89 37.60
N LEU A 691 -31.31 -4.80 37.93
CA LEU A 691 -30.85 -3.44 37.72
C LEU A 691 -31.12 -2.65 39.00
N ASP A 692 -30.13 -1.90 39.45
CA ASP A 692 -30.19 -1.03 40.61
C ASP A 692 -29.60 0.32 40.21
N ILE A 693 -30.40 1.38 40.36
CA ILE A 693 -29.98 2.77 40.21
C ILE A 693 -30.14 3.44 41.56
N LYS A 694 -29.11 4.14 42.02
CA LYS A 694 -29.13 4.89 43.28
C LYS A 694 -28.86 6.36 43.05
N ASN A 695 -29.58 7.20 43.79
CA ASN A 695 -29.45 8.66 43.78
C ASN A 695 -29.67 9.28 42.38
N ALA A 696 -30.58 8.73 41.57
CA ALA A 696 -30.94 9.34 40.29
C ALA A 696 -31.67 10.66 40.53
N GLU A 697 -31.26 11.73 39.87
CA GLU A 697 -31.89 13.04 40.03
C GLU A 697 -33.15 13.14 39.15
N LEU A 698 -34.31 13.31 39.79
CA LEU A 698 -35.60 13.41 39.10
C LEU A 698 -35.70 14.61 38.15
N PRO A 699 -35.12 15.79 38.45
CA PRO A 699 -35.10 16.92 37.53
C PRO A 699 -34.57 16.62 36.12
N VAL A 700 -33.64 15.67 35.98
CA VAL A 700 -33.02 15.33 34.69
C VAL A 700 -34.04 14.71 33.73
N VAL A 701 -35.01 13.95 34.25
CA VAL A 701 -36.06 13.30 33.43
C VAL A 701 -37.34 14.15 33.30
N SER A 702 -37.35 15.36 33.85
CA SER A 702 -38.47 16.31 33.73
C SER A 702 -38.95 16.55 32.30
N PRO A 703 -38.10 16.62 31.25
CA PRO A 703 -38.58 16.74 29.88
C PRO A 703 -39.58 15.64 29.46
N TYR A 704 -39.37 14.40 29.90
CA TYR A 704 -40.29 13.30 29.63
C TYR A 704 -41.57 13.42 30.45
N ALA A 705 -41.46 13.75 31.74
CA ALA A 705 -42.61 13.96 32.60
C ALA A 705 -43.50 15.11 32.10
N GLY A 706 -42.91 16.20 31.62
CA GLY A 706 -43.63 17.33 31.02
C GLY A 706 -44.37 16.96 29.73
N LYS A 707 -43.76 16.14 28.86
CA LYS A 707 -44.40 15.68 27.61
C LYS A 707 -45.55 14.70 27.86
N TYR A 708 -45.36 13.70 28.71
CA TYR A 708 -46.29 12.58 28.85
C TYR A 708 -47.29 12.72 30.03
N VAL A 709 -46.91 13.44 31.09
CA VAL A 709 -47.75 13.63 32.30
C VAL A 709 -48.19 15.09 32.44
N GLY A 710 -47.51 16.04 31.79
CA GLY A 710 -47.80 17.48 31.91
C GLY A 710 -47.21 18.14 33.16
N TYR A 711 -46.27 17.48 33.84
CA TYR A 711 -45.64 18.01 35.04
C TYR A 711 -44.13 17.87 34.97
N PHE A 712 -43.40 18.93 35.31
CA PHE A 712 -41.96 18.85 35.53
C PHE A 712 -41.68 18.39 36.97
N LEU A 713 -40.72 17.48 37.12
CA LEU A 713 -40.23 17.06 38.44
C LEU A 713 -39.26 18.15 38.92
N GLN A 714 -39.75 19.02 39.80
CA GLN A 714 -39.05 20.22 40.22
C GLN A 714 -37.85 19.90 41.12
N SER A 715 -37.96 18.87 41.95
CA SER A 715 -36.88 18.41 42.83
C SER A 715 -37.06 16.92 43.16
N GLY A 716 -36.04 16.35 43.79
CA GLY A 716 -36.09 15.00 44.34
C GLY A 716 -35.09 14.03 43.74
N GLN A 717 -34.94 12.90 44.41
CA GLN A 717 -34.07 11.79 44.00
C GLN A 717 -34.86 10.48 43.91
N MET A 718 -34.38 9.55 43.09
CA MET A 718 -34.94 8.23 42.91
C MET A 718 -33.88 7.15 43.09
N ASP A 719 -34.19 6.19 43.95
CA ASP A 719 -33.60 4.86 43.90
C ASP A 719 -34.57 3.93 43.16
N PHE A 720 -34.04 3.17 42.21
CA PHE A 720 -34.81 2.27 41.38
C PHE A 720 -34.17 0.90 41.35
N SER A 721 -34.89 -0.12 41.77
CA SER A 721 -34.47 -1.51 41.64
C SER A 721 -35.47 -2.25 40.76
N SER A 722 -34.99 -2.88 39.70
CA SER A 722 -35.79 -3.69 38.78
C SER A 722 -35.20 -5.09 38.66
N SER A 723 -36.05 -6.11 38.67
CA SER A 723 -35.66 -7.46 38.30
C SER A 723 -36.78 -8.14 37.56
N GLY A 724 -36.45 -8.97 36.57
CA GLY A 724 -37.48 -9.61 35.76
C GLY A 724 -36.94 -10.56 34.71
N THR A 725 -37.87 -11.03 33.89
CA THR A 725 -37.59 -11.92 32.75
C THR A 725 -38.22 -11.36 31.49
N LEU A 726 -37.55 -11.60 30.36
CA LEU A 726 -38.04 -11.35 29.02
C LEU A 726 -38.24 -12.71 28.35
N LYS A 727 -39.43 -12.97 27.81
CA LYS A 727 -39.77 -14.21 27.09
C LYS A 727 -40.44 -13.83 25.78
N GLU A 728 -39.79 -14.11 24.66
CA GLU A 728 -40.25 -13.84 23.29
C GLU A 728 -40.72 -12.38 23.11
N GLY A 729 -39.98 -11.44 23.69
CA GLY A 729 -40.34 -10.01 23.63
C GLY A 729 -41.38 -9.57 24.66
N VAL A 730 -41.94 -10.48 25.47
CA VAL A 730 -42.85 -10.15 26.58
C VAL A 730 -42.05 -9.97 27.86
N LEU A 731 -42.12 -8.77 28.42
CA LEU A 731 -41.47 -8.36 29.66
C LEU A 731 -42.35 -8.74 30.84
N ALA A 732 -41.75 -9.30 31.90
CA ALA A 732 -42.37 -9.45 33.22
C ALA A 732 -41.37 -9.05 34.30
N GLY A 733 -41.59 -7.89 34.93
CA GLY A 733 -40.66 -7.26 35.84
C GLY A 733 -41.30 -6.83 37.16
N LYS A 734 -40.52 -6.91 38.24
CA LYS A 734 -40.83 -6.33 39.55
C LYS A 734 -39.96 -5.09 39.72
N ASN A 735 -40.60 -3.94 39.86
CA ASN A 735 -39.92 -2.67 40.01
C ASN A 735 -40.21 -2.10 41.39
N ARG A 736 -39.17 -1.70 42.10
CA ARG A 736 -39.26 -0.97 43.36
C ARG A 736 -38.69 0.42 43.13
N ILE A 737 -39.51 1.42 43.36
CA ILE A 737 -39.16 2.83 43.23
C ILE A 737 -39.20 3.42 44.62
N LYS A 738 -38.12 4.08 45.04
CA LYS A 738 -38.08 4.94 46.21
C LYS A 738 -37.80 6.35 45.73
N LEU A 739 -38.77 7.24 45.92
CA LEU A 739 -38.65 8.66 45.61
C LEU A 739 -38.42 9.40 46.92
N ASN A 740 -37.46 10.32 46.95
CA ASN A 740 -37.13 11.12 48.12
C ASN A 740 -37.35 12.59 47.78
N ARG A 741 -38.20 13.28 48.56
CA ARG A 741 -38.53 14.71 48.37
C ARG A 741 -38.96 15.04 46.94
N LEU A 742 -39.88 14.24 46.38
CA LEU A 742 -40.44 14.55 45.07
C LEU A 742 -41.33 15.81 45.16
N GLU A 743 -41.00 16.81 44.37
CA GLU A 743 -41.85 17.97 44.11
C GLU A 743 -42.12 18.09 42.62
N VAL A 744 -43.29 18.61 42.28
CA VAL A 744 -43.72 18.76 40.89
C VAL A 744 -44.28 20.14 40.65
N GLN A 745 -44.11 20.63 39.43
CA GLN A 745 -44.72 21.86 38.95
C GLN A 745 -45.42 21.63 37.61
N PRO A 746 -46.57 22.27 37.34
CA PRO A 746 -47.24 22.17 36.05
C PRO A 746 -46.32 22.59 34.89
N ALA A 747 -46.25 21.79 33.84
CA ALA A 747 -45.50 22.13 32.61
C ALA A 747 -46.27 23.13 31.72
N GLN A 748 -47.55 23.39 32.02
CA GLN A 748 -48.43 24.30 31.28
C GLN A 748 -48.60 23.90 29.81
N THR A 749 -48.80 22.60 29.59
CA THR A 749 -49.00 21.97 28.29
C THR A 749 -50.40 21.35 28.21
N GLN A 750 -50.87 20.98 27.02
CA GLN A 750 -52.12 20.22 26.85
C GLN A 750 -52.15 18.94 27.71
N ALA A 751 -51.00 18.25 27.84
CA ALA A 751 -50.88 17.09 28.71
C ALA A 751 -51.15 17.40 30.19
N THR A 752 -50.86 18.63 30.64
CA THR A 752 -51.15 19.11 32.00
C THR A 752 -52.65 19.14 32.25
N ASP A 753 -53.40 19.72 31.31
CA ASP A 753 -54.86 19.85 31.42
C ASP A 753 -55.54 18.47 31.34
N GLU A 754 -55.09 17.62 30.41
CA GLU A 754 -55.59 16.24 30.28
C GLU A 754 -55.34 15.41 31.54
N PHE A 755 -54.14 15.48 32.12
CA PHE A 755 -53.83 14.74 33.34
C PHE A 755 -54.61 15.28 34.55
N ASN A 756 -54.71 16.61 34.70
CA ASN A 756 -55.46 17.24 35.79
C ASN A 756 -56.95 16.86 35.77
N SER A 757 -57.55 16.71 34.59
CA SER A 757 -58.95 16.28 34.46
C SER A 757 -59.25 14.90 35.07
N LYS A 758 -58.21 14.06 35.26
CA LYS A 758 -58.31 12.71 35.83
C LYS A 758 -58.06 12.65 37.33
N LEU A 759 -57.64 13.75 37.96
CA LEU A 759 -57.31 13.80 39.38
C LEU A 759 -58.46 14.42 40.19
N SER A 760 -58.71 13.87 41.38
CA SER A 760 -59.67 14.46 42.33
C SER A 760 -59.09 15.60 43.18
N MET A 761 -57.78 15.87 43.07
CA MET A 761 -57.05 16.93 43.78
C MET A 761 -55.77 17.30 43.00
N PRO A 762 -55.16 18.47 43.23
CA PRO A 762 -53.90 18.84 42.58
C PRO A 762 -52.79 17.81 42.82
N LEU A 763 -51.96 17.53 41.80
CA LEU A 763 -50.95 16.46 41.86
C LEU A 763 -49.96 16.62 43.03
N GLY A 764 -49.49 17.84 43.30
CA GLY A 764 -48.58 18.09 44.43
C GLY A 764 -49.21 17.72 45.80
N THR A 765 -50.50 17.95 45.96
CA THR A 765 -51.25 17.55 47.17
C THR A 765 -51.38 16.02 47.24
N ALA A 766 -51.64 15.34 46.13
CA ALA A 766 -51.69 13.88 46.09
C ALA A 766 -50.33 13.24 46.44
N ILE A 767 -49.23 13.84 45.97
CA ILE A 767 -47.86 13.42 46.29
C ILE A 767 -47.58 13.60 47.79
N SER A 768 -47.99 14.73 48.38
CA SER A 768 -47.80 15.02 49.82
C SER A 768 -48.50 13.99 50.72
N VAL A 769 -49.64 13.45 50.29
CA VAL A 769 -50.37 12.38 51.01
C VAL A 769 -49.65 11.03 50.91
N LEU A 770 -48.86 10.82 49.86
CA LEU A 770 -48.10 9.59 49.64
C LEU A 770 -46.72 9.57 50.32
N GLN A 771 -46.22 10.74 50.73
CA GLN A 771 -44.95 10.89 51.42
C GLN A 771 -45.05 10.41 52.87
N ASP A 772 -44.02 9.71 53.34
CA ASP A 772 -43.84 9.42 54.76
C ASP A 772 -43.30 10.65 55.53
N SER A 773 -43.12 10.53 56.85
CA SER A 773 -42.61 11.63 57.68
C SER A 773 -41.20 12.10 57.33
N ASP A 774 -40.48 11.35 56.49
CA ASP A 774 -39.15 11.65 55.99
C ASP A 774 -39.21 12.04 54.49
N ASP A 775 -40.37 12.46 53.98
CA ASP A 775 -40.63 12.85 52.59
C ASP A 775 -40.35 11.76 51.53
N ASN A 776 -40.38 10.48 51.91
CA ASN A 776 -40.14 9.39 50.96
C ASN A 776 -41.45 8.76 50.46
N ILE A 777 -41.45 8.30 49.22
CA ILE A 777 -42.52 7.50 48.62
C ILE A 777 -41.91 6.17 48.17
N LYS A 778 -42.50 5.05 48.59
CA LYS A 778 -42.08 3.70 48.18
C LYS A 778 -43.18 3.05 47.37
N LEU A 779 -42.86 2.68 46.14
CA LEU A 779 -43.79 2.07 45.19
C LEU A 779 -43.23 0.74 44.70
N ASP A 780 -44.00 -0.34 44.85
CA ASP A 780 -43.72 -1.62 44.22
C ASP A 780 -44.68 -1.81 43.03
N LEU A 781 -44.14 -1.70 41.82
CA LEU A 781 -44.88 -1.70 40.56
C LEU A 781 -44.48 -2.93 39.71
N PRO A 782 -45.31 -3.99 39.67
CA PRO A 782 -45.15 -5.03 38.67
C PRO A 782 -45.47 -4.45 37.30
N VAL A 783 -44.69 -4.83 36.30
CA VAL A 783 -44.83 -4.38 34.92
C VAL A 783 -44.78 -5.59 34.02
N GLU A 784 -45.82 -5.78 33.23
CA GLU A 784 -45.94 -6.87 32.25
C GLU A 784 -46.42 -6.28 30.91
N GLY A 785 -45.85 -6.75 29.79
CA GLY A 785 -46.26 -6.27 28.46
C GLY A 785 -45.29 -6.66 27.34
N SER A 786 -45.75 -6.57 26.10
CA SER A 786 -44.90 -6.77 24.92
C SER A 786 -44.03 -5.55 24.63
N LEU A 787 -42.76 -5.76 24.27
CA LEU A 787 -41.86 -4.70 23.81
C LEU A 787 -42.24 -4.11 22.44
N ASP A 788 -43.09 -4.80 21.68
CA ASP A 788 -43.52 -4.35 20.35
C ASP A 788 -44.83 -3.52 20.39
N ASP A 789 -45.41 -3.31 21.58
CA ASP A 789 -46.63 -2.52 21.78
C ASP A 789 -46.31 -1.09 22.30
N PRO A 790 -46.68 -0.03 21.55
CA PRO A 790 -46.46 1.36 21.97
C PRO A 790 -47.28 1.81 23.19
N GLN A 791 -48.28 1.04 23.66
CA GLN A 791 -49.16 1.41 24.79
C GLN A 791 -48.78 0.76 26.14
N PHE A 792 -47.64 0.08 26.19
CA PHE A 792 -47.11 -0.71 27.32
C PHE A 792 -47.64 -0.36 28.74
N GLY A 793 -48.59 -1.17 29.23
CA GLY A 793 -48.88 -1.50 30.65
C GLY A 793 -49.20 -0.39 31.67
N TYR A 794 -49.06 0.90 31.34
CA TYR A 794 -49.13 1.98 32.33
C TYR A 794 -50.55 2.20 32.88
N GLN A 795 -51.59 1.86 32.11
CA GLN A 795 -52.98 1.97 32.55
C GLN A 795 -53.28 1.05 33.73
N ASP A 796 -52.73 -0.18 33.72
CA ASP A 796 -52.86 -1.14 34.82
C ASP A 796 -52.09 -0.68 36.07
N ILE A 797 -50.96 0.01 35.89
CA ILE A 797 -50.20 0.63 36.99
C ILE A 797 -51.02 1.76 37.63
N VAL A 798 -51.59 2.66 36.83
CA VAL A 798 -52.46 3.75 37.31
C VAL A 798 -53.66 3.19 38.07
N ASN A 799 -54.33 2.17 37.53
CA ASN A 799 -55.48 1.52 38.16
C ASN A 799 -55.11 0.80 39.48
N ARG A 800 -53.95 0.12 39.54
CA ARG A 800 -53.46 -0.54 40.76
C ARG A 800 -53.03 0.47 41.83
N LEU A 801 -52.42 1.59 41.45
CA LEU A 801 -52.10 2.69 42.36
C LEU A 801 -53.36 3.34 42.91
N ALA A 802 -54.38 3.60 42.07
CA ALA A 802 -55.65 4.17 42.50
C ALA A 802 -56.44 3.27 43.47
N THR A 803 -56.29 1.94 43.38
CA THR A 803 -57.05 0.95 44.17
C THR A 803 -56.36 0.47 45.45
N LYS A 804 -55.03 0.55 45.56
CA LYS A 804 -54.23 0.04 46.70
C LYS A 804 -54.14 0.93 47.95
N GLY A 805 -55.01 1.92 48.12
CA GLY A 805 -55.19 2.57 49.43
C GLY A 805 -55.16 4.08 49.50
N LEU A 806 -54.94 4.82 48.39
CA LEU A 806 -55.02 6.30 48.43
C LEU A 806 -56.40 6.79 48.88
N LYS A 807 -57.48 6.17 48.38
CA LYS A 807 -58.84 6.52 48.83
C LYS A 807 -59.04 6.28 50.32
N LYS A 808 -58.53 5.19 50.91
CA LYS A 808 -58.81 4.84 52.30
C LYS A 808 -57.88 5.55 53.29
N ALA A 809 -56.62 5.78 52.93
CA ALA A 809 -55.65 6.53 53.74
C ALA A 809 -55.93 8.04 53.71
N ALA A 810 -56.21 8.62 52.54
CA ALA A 810 -56.60 10.03 52.44
C ALA A 810 -57.91 10.29 53.16
N PHE A 811 -58.94 9.45 52.98
CA PHE A 811 -60.20 9.62 53.71
C PHE A 811 -60.08 9.31 55.20
N SER A 812 -59.28 8.32 55.64
CA SER A 812 -59.08 8.04 57.07
C SER A 812 -58.28 9.12 57.78
N PHE A 813 -57.33 9.77 57.09
CA PHE A 813 -56.59 10.91 57.63
C PHE A 813 -57.46 12.17 57.64
N LEU A 814 -58.22 12.46 56.56
CA LEU A 814 -59.22 13.54 56.55
C LEU A 814 -60.27 13.34 57.64
N THR A 815 -60.84 12.15 57.79
CA THR A 815 -61.88 11.89 58.81
C THR A 815 -61.35 11.92 60.24
N LYS A 816 -60.13 11.41 60.50
CA LYS A 816 -59.51 11.51 61.84
C LYS A 816 -59.02 12.91 62.19
N ALA A 817 -58.56 13.69 61.22
CA ALA A 817 -58.18 15.09 61.43
C ALA A 817 -59.41 16.01 61.63
N LEU A 818 -60.61 15.57 61.19
CA LEU A 818 -61.83 16.37 61.19
C LEU A 818 -62.90 15.95 62.20
N GLN A 819 -62.63 15.01 63.10
CA GLN A 819 -63.55 14.71 64.22
C GLN A 819 -62.98 15.18 65.58
N PRO A 820 -63.74 15.98 66.35
CA PRO A 820 -65.20 16.25 66.23
C PRO A 820 -65.59 17.53 65.45
N TYR A 821 -64.68 18.18 64.71
CA TYR A 821 -64.85 19.57 64.23
C TYR A 821 -65.43 19.78 62.82
N GLY A 822 -66.26 18.88 62.30
CA GLY A 822 -66.94 19.02 61.00
C GLY A 822 -67.87 20.26 60.85
N ALA A 823 -68.00 21.11 61.86
CA ALA A 823 -68.85 22.31 61.89
C ALA A 823 -68.09 23.66 62.03
N LEU A 824 -66.76 23.69 62.06
CA LEU A 824 -65.96 24.92 62.27
C LEU A 824 -65.37 25.53 60.97
N ILE A 825 -66.10 25.46 59.86
CA ILE A 825 -65.64 25.96 58.55
C ILE A 825 -65.54 27.50 58.45
N SER A 826 -65.84 28.30 59.48
CA SER A 826 -65.91 29.76 59.35
C SER A 826 -64.80 30.60 59.99
N ILE A 827 -63.79 30.06 60.68
CA ILE A 827 -62.78 30.89 61.36
C ILE A 827 -61.36 30.27 61.32
N ALA A 828 -60.70 30.31 60.16
CA ALA A 828 -59.27 30.07 60.03
C ALA A 828 -58.66 30.77 58.80
N SER A 829 -59.08 32.01 58.56
CA SER A 829 -58.56 32.87 57.48
C SER A 829 -57.33 33.71 57.89
N THR A 830 -56.65 33.38 59.00
CA THR A 830 -55.52 34.19 59.53
C THR A 830 -54.26 33.37 59.88
N ALA A 831 -54.07 32.21 59.27
CA ALA A 831 -52.78 31.50 59.25
C ALA A 831 -52.47 30.91 57.87
N ILE A 832 -52.82 31.67 56.82
CA ILE A 832 -52.77 31.22 55.41
C ILE A 832 -51.39 31.46 54.74
N ASP A 833 -50.42 32.08 55.42
CA ASP A 833 -49.14 32.44 54.78
C ASP A 833 -47.96 31.50 55.07
N ALA A 834 -48.06 30.59 56.04
CA ALA A 834 -46.97 29.64 56.35
C ALA A 834 -47.16 28.23 55.78
N ASN A 835 -48.37 27.87 55.33
CA ASN A 835 -48.67 26.53 54.80
C ASN A 835 -48.96 26.51 53.28
N LYS A 836 -48.80 27.66 52.60
CA LYS A 836 -48.96 27.80 51.15
C LYS A 836 -47.65 27.76 50.36
N SER A 837 -46.48 27.77 51.02
CA SER A 837 -45.18 27.90 50.34
C SER A 837 -44.27 26.68 50.46
N GLY A 838 -44.56 25.69 51.31
CA GLY A 838 -43.62 24.57 51.53
C GLY A 838 -42.20 25.05 51.82
N ALA A 839 -42.05 26.23 52.45
CA ALA A 839 -40.82 26.98 52.44
C ALA A 839 -39.76 26.30 53.31
N PHE A 840 -38.81 25.67 52.63
CA PHE A 840 -37.49 25.36 53.15
C PHE A 840 -36.86 26.61 53.77
N ILE A 841 -36.04 26.43 54.80
CA ILE A 841 -35.25 27.54 55.34
C ILE A 841 -34.22 27.92 54.26
N THR A 842 -34.51 28.97 53.49
CA THR A 842 -33.63 29.47 52.45
C THR A 842 -32.40 30.11 53.08
N LEU A 843 -31.23 29.55 52.78
CA LEU A 843 -29.93 30.09 53.19
C LEU A 843 -29.51 31.20 52.24
N ALA A 844 -28.47 31.95 52.62
CA ALA A 844 -27.86 32.92 51.71
C ALA A 844 -27.40 32.23 50.41
N PRO A 845 -27.66 32.83 49.23
CA PRO A 845 -27.33 32.21 47.95
C PRO A 845 -25.81 32.15 47.74
N VAL A 846 -25.37 31.12 47.01
CA VAL A 846 -23.98 31.02 46.53
C VAL A 846 -23.89 31.82 45.24
N ASN A 847 -23.11 32.90 45.24
CA ASN A 847 -22.98 33.79 44.08
C ASN A 847 -21.98 33.26 43.05
N PHE A 848 -22.26 33.54 41.78
CA PHE A 848 -21.46 33.17 40.62
C PHE A 848 -21.22 34.40 39.73
N THR A 849 -20.17 34.34 38.92
CA THR A 849 -19.94 35.37 37.89
C THR A 849 -20.96 35.19 36.75
N ALA A 850 -21.60 36.29 36.32
CA ALA A 850 -22.61 36.30 35.26
C ALA A 850 -22.10 35.61 33.98
N GLY A 851 -22.93 34.77 33.36
CA GLY A 851 -22.60 33.99 32.16
C GLY A 851 -21.68 32.79 32.38
N THR A 852 -21.21 32.52 33.61
CA THR A 852 -20.28 31.42 33.92
C THR A 852 -20.76 30.53 35.07
N SER A 853 -20.24 29.30 35.15
CA SER A 853 -20.48 28.34 36.24
C SER A 853 -19.33 28.31 37.26
N THR A 854 -18.53 29.38 37.35
CA THR A 854 -17.45 29.51 38.34
C THR A 854 -17.98 30.17 39.61
N VAL A 855 -17.82 29.51 40.75
CA VAL A 855 -18.19 30.05 42.06
C VAL A 855 -17.32 31.27 42.38
N ALA A 856 -17.92 32.33 42.93
CA ALA A 856 -17.15 33.51 43.35
C ALA A 856 -16.11 33.15 44.42
N ALA A 857 -14.91 33.75 44.33
CA ALA A 857 -13.75 33.36 45.14
C ALA A 857 -13.97 33.44 46.66
N ASP A 858 -14.88 34.31 47.11
CA ASP A 858 -15.26 34.54 48.51
C ASP A 858 -16.22 33.50 49.10
N MET A 859 -16.84 32.64 48.28
CA MET A 859 -17.89 31.70 48.70
C MET A 859 -17.39 30.32 49.14
N SER A 860 -16.10 30.01 48.98
CA SER A 860 -15.52 28.71 49.39
C SER A 860 -15.61 28.47 50.90
N GLY A 861 -15.34 29.50 51.71
CA GLY A 861 -15.46 29.44 53.16
C GLY A 861 -16.90 29.27 53.64
N TYR A 862 -17.86 29.85 52.92
CA TYR A 862 -19.29 29.72 53.19
C TYR A 862 -19.77 28.27 52.97
N LEU A 863 -19.41 27.65 51.84
CA LEU A 863 -19.70 26.24 51.57
C LEU A 863 -19.03 25.30 52.59
N GLY A 864 -17.86 25.68 53.12
CA GLY A 864 -17.22 25.00 54.25
C GLY A 864 -18.10 24.93 55.50
N LYS A 865 -18.67 26.08 55.91
CA LYS A 865 -19.57 26.15 57.08
C LYS A 865 -20.87 25.37 56.87
N ILE A 866 -21.41 25.37 55.64
CA ILE A 866 -22.58 24.56 55.30
C ILE A 866 -22.26 23.07 55.43
N ALA A 867 -21.12 22.62 54.90
CA ALA A 867 -20.69 21.23 55.03
C ALA A 867 -20.50 20.80 56.50
N GLU A 868 -19.94 21.67 57.34
CA GLU A 868 -19.80 21.43 58.79
C GLU A 868 -21.15 21.35 59.51
N MET A 869 -22.09 22.26 59.20
CA MET A 869 -23.46 22.20 59.69
C MET A 869 -24.16 20.90 59.29
N MET A 870 -24.02 20.49 58.03
CA MET A 870 -24.60 19.23 57.55
C MET A 870 -23.93 18.01 58.18
N SER A 871 -22.64 18.07 58.49
CA SER A 871 -21.90 16.99 59.16
C SER A 871 -22.32 16.83 60.63
N SER A 872 -22.49 17.94 61.36
CA SER A 872 -22.92 17.94 62.76
C SER A 872 -24.39 17.53 62.95
N ARG A 873 -25.24 17.76 61.96
CA ARG A 873 -26.68 17.43 61.99
C ARG A 873 -27.03 16.45 60.88
N LYS A 874 -26.90 15.14 61.13
CA LYS A 874 -27.12 14.08 60.13
C LYS A 874 -28.54 14.06 59.51
N ALA A 875 -29.54 14.63 60.18
CA ALA A 875 -30.91 14.72 59.69
C ALA A 875 -31.14 15.86 58.67
N LEU A 876 -30.26 16.87 58.61
CA LEU A 876 -30.44 17.98 57.67
C LEU A 876 -30.31 17.50 56.23
N ARG A 877 -31.14 18.04 55.34
CA ARG A 877 -31.10 17.80 53.91
C ARG A 877 -31.07 19.14 53.21
N LEU A 878 -30.52 19.21 52.00
CA LEU A 878 -30.29 20.49 51.32
C LEU A 878 -30.75 20.41 49.88
N ASN A 879 -31.66 21.30 49.50
CA ASN A 879 -32.02 21.59 48.12
C ASN A 879 -31.04 22.60 47.54
N ILE A 880 -30.58 22.33 46.32
CA ILE A 880 -29.57 23.08 45.59
C ILE A 880 -30.20 23.51 44.27
N CYS A 881 -30.77 24.71 44.25
CA CYS A 881 -31.49 25.25 43.11
C CYS A 881 -30.65 26.29 42.39
N GLY A 882 -30.04 25.91 41.27
CA GLY A 882 -29.35 26.87 40.40
C GLY A 882 -30.33 27.83 39.73
N ASN A 883 -29.92 29.08 39.53
CA ASN A 883 -30.70 30.08 38.82
C ASN A 883 -29.87 30.78 37.75
N ALA A 884 -30.53 31.17 36.68
CA ALA A 884 -30.02 32.04 35.63
C ALA A 884 -30.91 33.27 35.50
N VAL A 885 -30.29 34.44 35.51
CA VAL A 885 -30.98 35.74 35.66
C VAL A 885 -30.73 36.64 34.47
N LYS A 886 -31.29 37.85 34.50
CA LYS A 886 -31.17 38.86 33.42
C LYS A 886 -29.71 39.18 33.07
N ASP A 887 -28.83 39.31 34.07
CA ASP A 887 -27.39 39.55 33.85
C ASP A 887 -26.72 38.41 33.05
N ASP A 888 -27.13 37.16 33.28
CA ASP A 888 -26.63 36.00 32.52
C ASP A 888 -27.08 36.08 31.06
N ARG A 889 -28.32 36.51 30.81
CA ARG A 889 -28.82 36.71 29.44
C ARG A 889 -28.02 37.77 28.71
N ILE A 890 -27.70 38.89 29.37
CA ILE A 890 -26.88 39.97 28.79
C ILE A 890 -25.47 39.46 28.47
N ALA A 891 -24.86 38.69 29.37
CA ALA A 891 -23.54 38.11 29.14
C ALA A 891 -23.53 37.09 27.98
N LEU A 892 -24.57 36.25 27.89
CA LEU A 892 -24.66 35.18 26.89
C LEU A 892 -25.17 35.68 25.53
N SER A 893 -25.92 36.78 25.45
CA SER A 893 -26.46 37.29 24.17
C SER A 893 -25.36 37.69 23.21
N ALA A 894 -24.35 38.41 23.67
CA ALA A 894 -23.20 38.81 22.85
C ALA A 894 -22.45 37.60 22.27
N LEU A 895 -22.30 36.53 23.06
CA LEU A 895 -21.67 35.28 22.62
C LEU A 895 -22.55 34.55 21.60
N LEU A 896 -23.83 34.41 21.90
CA LEU A 896 -24.77 33.68 21.05
C LEU A 896 -24.98 34.37 19.69
N GLU A 897 -25.03 35.69 19.66
CA GLU A 897 -25.10 36.46 18.42
C GLU A 897 -23.84 36.33 17.57
N LYS A 898 -22.65 36.37 18.20
CA LYS A 898 -21.37 36.16 17.52
C LYS A 898 -21.32 34.76 16.87
N GLU A 899 -21.74 33.74 17.61
CA GLU A 899 -21.82 32.37 17.09
C GLU A 899 -22.84 32.22 15.96
N ASN A 900 -24.03 32.84 16.09
CA ASN A 900 -25.08 32.74 15.08
C ASN A 900 -24.66 33.42 13.76
N LYS A 901 -23.95 34.54 13.83
CA LYS A 901 -23.36 35.22 12.65
C LYS A 901 -22.29 34.38 11.95
N ALA A 902 -21.59 33.51 12.69
CA ALA A 902 -20.58 32.62 12.12
C ALA A 902 -21.17 31.38 11.43
N LYS A 903 -22.48 31.10 11.57
CA LYS A 903 -23.16 29.99 10.89
C LYS A 903 -23.40 30.32 9.42
N ALA A 904 -23.20 29.35 8.54
CA ALA A 904 -23.51 29.48 7.10
C ALA A 904 -24.98 29.86 6.83
N LYS A 905 -25.88 29.48 7.73
CA LYS A 905 -27.28 29.93 7.76
C LYS A 905 -27.63 30.36 9.18
N PRO A 906 -27.67 31.68 9.47
CA PRO A 906 -28.06 32.18 10.78
C PRO A 906 -29.48 31.73 11.17
N LEU A 907 -29.68 31.41 12.45
CA LEU A 907 -30.98 31.06 13.01
C LEU A 907 -31.88 32.30 13.09
N PRO A 908 -33.20 32.17 12.83
CA PRO A 908 -34.16 33.26 13.00
C PRO A 908 -34.31 33.64 14.49
N PRO A 909 -34.77 34.87 14.80
CA PRO A 909 -34.85 35.37 16.18
C PRO A 909 -35.61 34.46 17.15
N ALA A 910 -36.70 33.84 16.69
CA ALA A 910 -37.50 32.93 17.52
C ALA A 910 -36.73 31.66 17.93
N GLU A 911 -35.96 31.06 17.01
CA GLU A 911 -35.12 29.90 17.31
C GLU A 911 -33.91 30.27 18.17
N LEU A 912 -33.38 31.48 17.98
CA LEU A 912 -32.29 32.00 18.80
C LEU A 912 -32.73 32.23 20.25
N GLU A 913 -33.96 32.69 20.47
CA GLU A 913 -34.54 32.85 21.81
C GLU A 913 -34.73 31.50 22.51
N VAL A 914 -35.17 30.46 21.78
CA VAL A 914 -35.24 29.08 22.32
C VAL A 914 -33.84 28.61 22.76
N LEU A 915 -32.83 28.79 21.91
CA LEU A 915 -31.45 28.42 22.24
C LEU A 915 -30.87 29.24 23.41
N MET A 916 -31.26 30.51 23.53
CA MET A 916 -30.89 31.36 24.68
C MET A 916 -31.46 30.80 25.98
N LEU A 917 -32.75 30.45 26.00
CA LEU A 917 -33.39 29.86 27.18
C LEU A 917 -32.75 28.51 27.54
N GLU A 918 -32.41 27.68 26.56
CA GLU A 918 -31.67 26.43 26.77
C GLU A 918 -30.28 26.67 27.39
N ARG A 919 -29.54 27.68 26.92
CA ARG A 919 -28.23 28.04 27.49
C ARG A 919 -28.34 28.54 28.93
N LEU A 920 -29.32 29.39 29.21
CA LEU A 920 -29.58 29.89 30.56
C LEU A 920 -29.96 28.76 31.50
N GLN A 921 -30.81 27.84 31.04
CA GLN A 921 -31.18 26.66 31.80
C GLN A 921 -29.96 25.76 32.06
N GLY A 922 -29.15 25.49 31.03
CA GLY A 922 -27.91 24.71 31.16
C GLY A 922 -26.90 25.36 32.11
N LEU A 923 -26.77 26.68 32.08
CA LEU A 923 -25.94 27.44 33.01
C LEU A 923 -26.40 27.25 34.46
N ALA A 924 -27.71 27.38 34.72
CA ALA A 924 -28.28 27.17 36.03
C ALA A 924 -28.06 25.74 36.54
N VAL A 925 -28.22 24.72 35.68
CA VAL A 925 -27.90 23.32 36.00
C VAL A 925 -26.43 23.18 36.39
N ALA A 926 -25.51 23.73 35.57
CA ALA A 926 -24.07 23.64 35.80
C ALA A 926 -23.65 24.26 37.15
N ARG A 927 -24.26 25.39 37.54
CA ARG A 927 -24.01 26.01 38.84
C ARG A 927 -24.44 25.13 40.00
N GLY A 928 -25.64 24.54 39.93
CA GLY A 928 -26.13 23.62 40.96
C GLY A 928 -25.24 22.38 41.10
N ALA A 929 -24.80 21.81 39.98
CA ALA A 929 -23.86 20.68 39.95
C ALA A 929 -22.49 21.04 40.56
N GLN A 930 -21.99 22.25 40.32
CA GLN A 930 -20.74 22.74 40.91
C GLN A 930 -20.84 22.84 42.44
N VAL A 931 -21.92 23.44 42.97
CA VAL A 931 -22.13 23.52 44.43
C VAL A 931 -22.28 22.14 45.04
N THR A 932 -23.02 21.23 44.38
CA THR A 932 -23.14 19.84 44.81
C THR A 932 -21.78 19.17 44.92
N SER A 933 -20.95 19.28 43.88
CA SER A 933 -19.61 18.69 43.85
C SER A 933 -18.72 19.21 44.98
N LEU A 934 -18.72 20.52 45.21
CA LEU A 934 -17.94 21.14 46.30
C LEU A 934 -18.40 20.68 47.70
N LEU A 935 -19.69 20.43 47.91
CA LEU A 935 -20.21 19.91 49.18
C LEU A 935 -19.87 18.42 49.37
N LEU A 936 -19.88 17.63 48.29
CA LEU A 936 -19.45 16.23 48.32
C LEU A 936 -17.96 16.09 48.63
N GLU A 937 -17.10 16.92 48.02
CA GLU A 937 -15.65 16.99 48.31
C GLU A 937 -15.37 17.30 49.80
N LYS A 938 -16.28 18.03 50.45
CA LYS A 938 -16.24 18.35 51.88
C LYS A 938 -16.90 17.29 52.78
N GLY A 939 -17.27 16.14 52.24
CA GLY A 939 -17.75 14.97 53.00
C GLY A 939 -19.25 14.91 53.26
N VAL A 940 -20.06 15.79 52.66
CA VAL A 940 -21.53 15.68 52.73
C VAL A 940 -22.01 14.51 51.87
N ALA A 941 -22.93 13.68 52.37
CA ALA A 941 -23.43 12.52 51.63
C ALA A 941 -24.44 12.91 50.53
N LYS A 942 -24.36 12.27 49.35
CA LYS A 942 -25.17 12.61 48.15
C LYS A 942 -26.68 12.43 48.35
N ASP A 943 -27.09 11.46 49.16
CA ASP A 943 -28.49 11.18 49.52
C ASP A 943 -29.14 12.32 50.34
N ARG A 944 -28.35 13.32 50.75
CA ARG A 944 -28.80 14.51 51.48
C ARG A 944 -28.77 15.79 50.64
N LEU A 945 -28.32 15.72 49.38
CA LEU A 945 -28.15 16.87 48.48
C LEU A 945 -29.06 16.74 47.24
N PHE A 946 -30.09 17.55 47.16
CA PHE A 946 -31.16 17.45 46.16
C PHE A 946 -31.06 18.58 45.14
N SER A 947 -30.88 18.24 43.87
CA SER A 947 -30.88 19.21 42.78
C SER A 947 -32.31 19.64 42.45
N CYS A 948 -32.46 20.88 41.97
CA CYS A 948 -33.74 21.38 41.46
C CYS A 948 -33.71 21.50 39.94
N PHE A 949 -34.86 21.37 39.29
CA PHE A 949 -35.05 21.72 37.88
C PHE A 949 -35.04 23.24 37.75
N PRO A 950 -34.00 23.84 37.14
CA PRO A 950 -33.90 25.28 37.08
C PRO A 950 -34.85 25.82 36.01
N VAL A 951 -35.61 26.85 36.40
CA VAL A 951 -36.40 27.67 35.49
C VAL A 951 -35.75 29.05 35.48
N PRO A 952 -35.14 29.49 34.36
CA PRO A 952 -34.50 30.80 34.29
C PRO A 952 -35.46 31.93 34.68
N ASN A 953 -35.10 32.75 35.66
CA ASN A 953 -35.90 33.89 36.10
C ASN A 953 -35.32 35.19 35.55
N LEU A 954 -35.87 35.61 34.41
CA LEU A 954 -35.41 36.80 33.68
C LEU A 954 -36.22 38.07 34.02
N LYS A 955 -37.20 37.98 34.92
CA LYS A 955 -38.12 39.07 35.25
C LYS A 955 -37.74 39.83 36.53
N SER A 956 -36.97 39.20 37.41
CA SER A 956 -36.58 39.79 38.70
C SER A 956 -35.22 40.48 38.60
N ASP A 957 -35.17 41.78 38.89
CA ASP A 957 -33.92 42.55 38.96
C ASP A 957 -33.17 42.35 40.31
N GLU A 958 -33.82 41.72 41.31
CA GLU A 958 -33.22 41.47 42.63
C GLU A 958 -32.37 40.19 42.70
N LEU A 959 -32.56 39.26 41.75
CA LEU A 959 -31.88 37.96 41.77
C LEU A 959 -30.50 38.08 41.12
N LYS A 960 -29.47 37.63 41.86
CA LYS A 960 -28.10 37.55 41.34
C LYS A 960 -27.83 36.19 40.69
N PRO A 961 -26.88 36.11 39.75
CA PRO A 961 -26.41 34.83 39.21
C PRO A 961 -25.90 33.93 40.34
N GLY A 962 -26.55 32.78 40.55
CA GLY A 962 -26.23 32.00 41.74
C GLY A 962 -26.99 30.70 41.92
N VAL A 963 -26.77 30.09 43.08
CA VAL A 963 -27.47 28.88 43.55
C VAL A 963 -28.14 29.20 44.88
N VAL A 964 -29.45 29.00 44.92
CA VAL A 964 -30.25 29.10 46.14
C VAL A 964 -30.16 27.77 46.89
N LEU A 965 -29.89 27.85 48.18
CA LEU A 965 -29.78 26.71 49.07
C LEU A 965 -30.94 26.72 50.05
N ALA A 966 -31.61 25.58 50.23
CA ALA A 966 -32.81 25.51 51.07
C ALA A 966 -32.82 24.21 51.88
N LEU A 967 -33.01 24.30 53.20
CA LEU A 967 -33.05 23.14 54.10
C LEU A 967 -34.42 22.46 54.09
#